data_AF-A0A0H5A7C5-F1
#
_entry.id   AF-A0A0H5A7C5-F1
#
_cell.length_a   1.000
_cell.length_b   1.000
_cell.length_c   1.000
_cell.angle_alpha   90.00
_cell.angle_beta   90.00
_cell.angle_gamma   90.00
#
_symmetry.space_group_name_H-M   'P 1'
#
loop_
_entity.id
_entity.type
_entity.pdbx_description
1 polymer ?
#
loop_
_entity_poly.entity_id
_entity_poly.type
_entity_poly.pdbx_seq_one_letter_code
_entity_poly.pdbx_strand_id
1 'polypeptide(L)'
;MSLLNAVERACTRLAPFGWRDLLLLHGLDIASGTLREELARPLQINRTLPGFEDFSVSAMRGIEPGRPADSLLFHAFASPNVSTNIRGEALTEFPTAAEIEQVLNYVYGAVPPSLESFGDQQLAIAVFAYEYRPQPETVHRRQADLCFSRAGVARVGTATALYDPQRRGFLPFVEGQPSQMRVIPARYGAFIAAKHVGQPEQFGPMNAQPIDKDLEFWVPLHKLFDGDECLAGMDLRVQLENYQINEKIGQIHRRFRGTGWQEPDILNPPFVITQGLCHWADVDTFAPGLLVPDAKKTLVELAYYQGRPLSFMMPPNSGGLIHGRHRVHDDGSVEDLNELENVDAFVNAGGYRALHYQDAMADGWVRAHCPQLMLESIAAYSIIGAPDFFPLCGQRELKAWSSDPEVFPCPTPPCPEVWHTRVNPLCDVRFYINQSLAGHYFSPEDRGVTAIISHPQPSTTPHASPSVACAQRQSWLPDFASGVFGPGWEVGRGLVDAPFTNVLCGYQLASPFTEDARICAALGSYWPGVAPDSTRTFEPRSVSVTVIPLTDSETGQRGSPGWDGRSGPALIEVEGRSVVQYEAYEYSDYTRAALAGQLSLAMTGQTSTEQYHQRVLGMRRAYQAVGAGSDKEHRKLWPLLSFYQVDIPDDAFEAAQQQANYRLEGDVQYYGLYKRGVITTPTNNFKLRYVEIEQQVQLYMSQDALLIREDGGPWRKVDERL
;
A
#
# COMPACT_ATOMS: atom_id res chain seq x y z
N MET A 1 -18.92 28.84 -13.06
CA MET A 1 -18.38 29.69 -11.99
C MET A 1 -16.91 29.90 -12.30
N SER A 2 -16.36 31.11 -12.18
CA SER A 2 -14.95 31.32 -12.48
C SER A 2 -14.04 30.57 -11.50
N LEU A 3 -12.83 30.22 -11.93
CA LEU A 3 -11.83 29.56 -11.09
C LEU A 3 -11.52 30.37 -9.83
N LEU A 4 -11.36 31.70 -9.98
CA LEU A 4 -11.08 32.59 -8.85
C LEU A 4 -12.19 32.56 -7.79
N ASN A 5 -13.46 32.57 -8.20
CA ASN A 5 -14.58 32.53 -7.24
C ASN A 5 -14.59 31.23 -6.43
N ALA A 6 -14.13 30.11 -6.99
CA ALA A 6 -13.98 28.87 -6.24
C ALA A 6 -12.87 28.99 -5.18
N VAL A 7 -11.73 29.57 -5.55
CA VAL A 7 -10.61 29.85 -4.62
C VAL A 7 -11.02 30.82 -3.51
N GLU A 8 -11.75 31.89 -3.84
CA GLU A 8 -12.28 32.86 -2.86
C GLU A 8 -13.19 32.22 -1.82
N ARG A 9 -14.06 31.28 -2.24
CA ARG A 9 -14.94 30.55 -1.32
C ARG A 9 -14.15 29.68 -0.35
N ALA A 10 -13.17 28.93 -0.85
CA ALA A 10 -12.30 28.11 0.00
C ALA A 10 -11.51 28.96 1.00
N CYS A 11 -10.90 30.05 0.52
CA CYS A 11 -10.16 31.00 1.36
C CYS A 11 -11.05 31.64 2.43
N THR A 12 -12.24 32.11 2.07
CA THR A 12 -13.20 32.72 3.00
C THR A 12 -13.64 31.74 4.07
N ARG A 13 -13.92 30.48 3.68
CA ARG A 13 -14.32 29.42 4.61
C ARG A 13 -13.23 29.10 5.61
N LEU A 14 -11.98 29.00 5.17
CA LEU A 14 -10.84 28.55 5.98
C LEU A 14 -10.19 29.67 6.79
N ALA A 15 -10.29 30.93 6.34
CA ALA A 15 -9.73 32.10 7.01
C ALA A 15 -9.97 32.16 8.54
N PRO A 16 -11.20 32.00 9.07
CA PRO A 16 -11.47 32.09 10.50
C PRO A 16 -10.92 30.93 11.34
N PHE A 17 -10.44 29.85 10.71
CA PHE A 17 -9.92 28.66 11.38
C PHE A 17 -8.39 28.65 11.48
N GLY A 18 -7.76 29.84 11.49
CA GLY A 18 -6.32 30.03 11.68
C GLY A 18 -5.50 30.08 10.39
N TRP A 19 -6.09 29.75 9.23
CA TRP A 19 -5.38 29.77 7.94
C TRP A 19 -4.97 31.18 7.50
N ARG A 20 -5.82 32.18 7.76
CA ARG A 20 -5.47 33.57 7.42
C ARG A 20 -4.27 34.05 8.22
N ASP A 21 -4.31 33.85 9.53
CA ASP A 21 -3.24 34.27 10.43
C ASP A 21 -1.91 33.59 10.08
N LEU A 22 -1.97 32.30 9.72
CA LEU A 22 -0.82 31.55 9.23
C LEU A 22 -0.25 32.14 7.92
N LEU A 23 -1.10 32.36 6.92
CA LEU A 23 -0.65 32.85 5.61
C LEU A 23 -0.17 34.31 5.64
N LEU A 24 -0.68 35.12 6.57
CA LEU A 24 -0.18 36.49 6.83
C LEU A 24 1.29 36.50 7.28
N LEU A 25 1.82 35.43 7.90
CA LEU A 25 3.25 35.33 8.23
C LEU A 25 4.15 35.21 7.01
N HIS A 26 3.60 34.80 5.86
CA HIS A 26 4.27 34.83 4.56
C HIS A 26 3.93 36.11 3.78
N GLY A 27 3.15 36.99 4.40
CA GLY A 27 2.64 38.21 3.80
C GLY A 27 1.49 38.00 2.82
N LEU A 28 0.70 36.91 2.90
CA LEU A 28 -0.47 36.66 2.04
C LEU A 28 -1.78 36.82 2.83
N ASP A 29 -2.64 37.77 2.44
CA ASP A 29 -3.99 37.91 3.03
C ASP A 29 -5.06 37.21 2.19
N ILE A 30 -5.38 35.97 2.53
CA ILE A 30 -6.42 35.18 1.83
C ILE A 30 -7.86 35.71 2.00
N ALA A 31 -8.08 36.70 2.88
CA ALA A 31 -9.38 37.35 3.05
C ALA A 31 -9.45 38.73 2.35
N SER A 32 -8.45 39.07 1.52
CA SER A 32 -8.42 40.32 0.78
C SER A 32 -9.60 40.45 -0.18
N GLY A 33 -10.19 41.65 -0.26
CA GLY A 33 -11.23 41.98 -1.25
C GLY A 33 -10.71 42.07 -2.69
N THR A 34 -9.38 42.00 -2.88
CA THR A 34 -8.69 41.98 -4.18
C THR A 34 -7.80 40.73 -4.25
N LEU A 35 -8.41 39.55 -4.08
CA LEU A 35 -7.68 38.29 -3.93
C LEU A 35 -6.80 37.97 -5.15
N ARG A 36 -7.23 38.32 -6.37
CA ARG A 36 -6.43 38.09 -7.58
C ARG A 36 -5.08 38.81 -7.53
N GLU A 37 -5.09 40.10 -7.22
CA GLU A 37 -3.90 40.93 -7.09
C GLU A 37 -3.03 40.45 -5.93
N GLU A 38 -3.67 40.05 -4.83
CA GLU A 38 -3.03 39.54 -3.63
C GLU A 38 -2.30 38.20 -3.87
N LEU A 39 -2.88 37.30 -4.67
CA LEU A 39 -2.24 36.03 -5.04
C LEU A 39 -1.09 36.22 -6.03
N ALA A 40 -1.16 37.24 -6.89
CA ALA A 40 -0.17 37.50 -7.93
C ALA A 40 1.04 38.32 -7.47
N ARG A 41 0.94 39.08 -6.38
CA ARG A 41 2.03 39.97 -5.95
C ARG A 41 3.21 39.21 -5.33
N PRO A 42 4.42 39.79 -5.35
CA PRO A 42 5.56 39.27 -4.61
C PRO A 42 5.30 39.19 -3.09
N LEU A 43 5.77 38.10 -2.49
CA LEU A 43 5.67 37.76 -1.07
C LEU A 43 7.06 37.54 -0.45
N GLN A 44 7.18 37.77 0.86
CA GLN A 44 8.32 37.32 1.64
C GLN A 44 7.94 36.06 2.41
N ILE A 45 8.27 34.91 1.82
CA ILE A 45 7.80 33.62 2.29
C ILE A 45 8.73 33.08 3.37
N ASN A 46 8.20 32.92 4.58
CA ASN A 46 8.93 32.34 5.70
C ASN A 46 8.92 30.79 5.66
N ARG A 47 10.04 30.19 5.26
CA ARG A 47 10.22 28.72 5.17
C ARG A 47 10.74 28.09 6.47
N THR A 48 10.82 28.85 7.57
CA THR A 48 11.15 28.27 8.88
C THR A 48 9.89 27.88 9.67
N LEU A 49 8.71 28.09 9.11
CA LEU A 49 7.45 27.72 9.74
C LEU A 49 7.15 26.23 9.52
N PRO A 50 6.64 25.53 10.54
CA PRO A 50 6.23 24.13 10.41
C PRO A 50 5.26 23.91 9.24
N GLY A 51 5.57 22.92 8.41
CA GLY A 51 4.82 22.55 7.22
C GLY A 51 5.21 23.29 5.95
N PHE A 52 6.09 24.30 6.02
CA PHE A 52 6.57 25.09 4.87
C PHE A 52 8.08 24.96 4.63
N GLU A 53 8.77 24.10 5.37
CA GLU A 53 10.21 23.92 5.30
C GLU A 53 10.65 23.45 3.92
N ASP A 54 9.87 22.56 3.31
CA ASP A 54 10.08 22.05 1.96
C ASP A 54 9.31 22.79 0.87
N PHE A 55 8.72 23.96 1.16
CA PHE A 55 8.13 24.78 0.13
C PHE A 55 9.21 25.36 -0.80
N SER A 56 8.93 25.37 -2.11
CA SER A 56 9.89 25.75 -3.16
C SER A 56 10.72 26.98 -2.82
N VAL A 57 12.05 26.88 -2.89
CA VAL A 57 12.98 27.95 -2.49
C VAL A 57 12.91 29.19 -3.38
N SER A 58 12.59 29.01 -4.67
CA SER A 58 12.47 30.10 -5.64
C SER A 58 11.11 30.77 -5.64
N ALA A 59 10.12 30.18 -4.99
CA ALA A 59 8.76 30.69 -4.97
C ALA A 59 8.63 32.03 -4.24
N MET A 60 7.83 32.92 -4.81
CA MET A 60 7.65 34.28 -4.28
C MET A 60 6.23 34.83 -4.42
N ARG A 61 5.23 33.99 -4.72
CA ARG A 61 3.84 34.42 -4.94
C ARG A 61 2.84 33.52 -4.21
N GLY A 62 1.63 34.02 -4.04
CA GLY A 62 0.48 33.24 -3.57
C GLY A 62 0.11 32.15 -4.59
N ILE A 63 0.09 32.51 -5.86
CA ILE A 63 -0.08 31.62 -7.01
C ILE A 63 0.98 31.97 -8.06
N GLU A 64 1.80 30.99 -8.43
CA GLU A 64 2.72 31.06 -9.56
C GLU A 64 2.07 30.31 -10.75
N PRO A 65 1.69 31.02 -11.84
CA PRO A 65 0.93 30.42 -12.93
C PRO A 65 1.62 29.18 -13.53
N GLY A 66 0.88 28.09 -13.67
CA GLY A 66 1.36 26.82 -14.22
C GLY A 66 2.40 26.09 -13.35
N ARG A 67 2.73 26.59 -12.15
CA ARG A 67 3.76 26.01 -11.28
C ARG A 67 3.21 25.71 -9.89
N PRO A 68 2.58 24.54 -9.68
CA PRO A 68 1.98 24.15 -8.41
C PRO A 68 2.96 24.18 -7.23
N ALA A 69 4.17 23.63 -7.38
CA ALA A 69 5.17 23.64 -6.31
C ALA A 69 5.66 25.05 -5.92
N ASP A 70 5.51 26.04 -6.80
CA ASP A 70 5.90 27.43 -6.55
C ASP A 70 4.71 28.30 -6.07
N SER A 71 3.54 27.70 -5.87
CA SER A 71 2.32 28.39 -5.47
C SER A 71 2.04 28.20 -3.97
N LEU A 72 2.25 29.26 -3.18
CA LEU A 72 2.14 29.19 -1.70
C LEU A 72 0.77 28.73 -1.23
N LEU A 73 -0.32 29.25 -1.82
CA LEU A 73 -1.68 28.88 -1.42
C LEU A 73 -1.96 27.40 -1.72
N PHE A 74 -1.51 26.92 -2.88
CA PHE A 74 -1.67 25.52 -3.24
C PHE A 74 -0.88 24.61 -2.29
N HIS A 75 0.38 24.93 -2.01
CA HIS A 75 1.18 24.18 -1.04
C HIS A 75 0.52 24.14 0.34
N ALA A 76 0.10 25.29 0.87
CA ALA A 76 -0.57 25.38 2.16
C ALA A 76 -1.81 24.47 2.20
N PHE A 77 -2.58 24.42 1.11
CA PHE A 77 -3.80 23.61 1.07
C PHE A 77 -3.54 22.14 0.78
N ALA A 78 -2.53 21.78 -0.01
CA ALA A 78 -2.30 20.42 -0.48
C ALA A 78 -1.30 19.63 0.39
N SER A 79 -0.39 20.30 1.10
CA SER A 79 0.61 19.65 1.95
C SER A 79 -0.05 19.05 3.19
N PRO A 80 0.16 17.75 3.49
CA PRO A 80 -0.33 17.14 4.72
C PRO A 80 0.45 17.61 5.96
N ASN A 81 1.62 18.22 5.78
CA ASN A 81 2.47 18.68 6.87
C ASN A 81 2.06 20.06 7.40
N VAL A 82 1.21 20.81 6.67
CA VAL A 82 0.62 22.07 7.14
C VAL A 82 -0.59 21.76 8.00
N SER A 83 -0.33 21.58 9.30
CA SER A 83 -1.33 21.10 10.27
C SER A 83 -1.48 21.98 11.52
N THR A 84 -0.60 22.94 11.74
CA THR A 84 -0.60 23.79 12.93
C THR A 84 -0.75 25.28 12.59
N ASN A 85 -1.37 26.02 13.50
CA ASN A 85 -1.50 27.48 13.42
C ASN A 85 -0.23 28.19 13.94
N ILE A 86 -0.28 29.52 13.98
CA ILE A 86 0.84 30.38 14.42
C ILE A 86 1.27 30.17 15.89
N ARG A 87 0.43 29.54 16.72
CA ARG A 87 0.69 29.22 18.13
C ARG A 87 1.24 27.81 18.31
N GLY A 88 1.42 27.05 17.23
CA GLY A 88 1.79 25.64 17.27
C GLY A 88 0.64 24.70 17.67
N GLU A 89 -0.61 25.21 17.72
CA GLU A 89 -1.79 24.39 17.99
C GLU A 89 -2.32 23.81 16.67
N ALA A 90 -2.95 22.64 16.70
CA ALA A 90 -3.55 22.04 15.51
C ALA A 90 -4.63 22.94 14.90
N LEU A 91 -4.64 23.06 13.56
CA LEU A 91 -5.74 23.64 12.81
C LEU A 91 -6.99 22.77 12.96
N THR A 92 -8.16 23.38 13.03
CA THR A 92 -9.42 22.69 13.34
C THR A 92 -10.27 22.39 12.11
N GLU A 93 -10.06 23.12 11.02
CA GLU A 93 -10.73 22.92 9.74
C GLU A 93 -9.69 22.89 8.62
N PHE A 94 -9.92 22.05 7.62
CA PHE A 94 -8.97 21.81 6.53
C PHE A 94 -9.66 21.93 5.16
N PRO A 95 -8.90 22.18 4.09
CA PRO A 95 -9.38 22.07 2.72
C PRO A 95 -10.03 20.72 2.42
N THR A 96 -11.14 20.75 1.69
CA THR A 96 -11.74 19.53 1.13
C THR A 96 -10.94 19.06 -0.08
N ALA A 97 -11.13 17.80 -0.49
CA ALA A 97 -10.53 17.26 -1.71
C ALA A 97 -10.89 18.11 -2.96
N ALA A 98 -12.13 18.57 -3.06
CA ALA A 98 -12.57 19.41 -4.17
C ALA A 98 -11.95 20.82 -4.16
N GLU A 99 -11.78 21.43 -2.99
CA GLU A 99 -11.16 22.77 -2.88
C GLU A 99 -9.68 22.75 -3.28
N ILE A 100 -8.94 21.69 -2.92
CA ILE A 100 -7.54 21.51 -3.34
C ILE A 100 -7.45 21.46 -4.87
N GLU A 101 -8.36 20.72 -5.50
CA GLU A 101 -8.45 20.60 -6.95
C GLU A 101 -8.86 21.92 -7.63
N GLN A 102 -9.74 22.69 -7.02
CA GLN A 102 -10.13 24.02 -7.51
C GLN A 102 -8.94 24.99 -7.46
N VAL A 103 -8.16 24.99 -6.38
CA VAL A 103 -6.92 25.77 -6.29
C VAL A 103 -5.91 25.30 -7.33
N LEU A 104 -5.76 23.99 -7.53
CA LEU A 104 -4.87 23.44 -8.56
C LEU A 104 -5.29 23.88 -9.97
N ASN A 105 -6.58 23.82 -10.31
CA ASN A 105 -7.09 24.31 -11.58
C ASN A 105 -6.81 25.80 -11.74
N TYR A 106 -6.96 26.60 -10.69
CA TYR A 106 -6.60 28.03 -10.73
C TYR A 106 -5.08 28.25 -10.92
N VAL A 107 -4.21 27.42 -10.34
CA VAL A 107 -2.76 27.51 -10.60
C VAL A 107 -2.48 27.40 -12.11
N TYR A 108 -3.06 26.41 -12.79
CA TYR A 108 -2.89 26.23 -14.22
C TYR A 108 -3.65 27.28 -15.06
N GLY A 109 -4.83 27.73 -14.59
CA GLY A 109 -5.68 28.68 -15.31
C GLY A 109 -5.44 30.16 -15.02
N ALA A 110 -4.57 30.53 -14.07
CA ALA A 110 -4.35 31.92 -13.69
C ALA A 110 -3.80 32.76 -14.85
N VAL A 111 -2.93 32.15 -15.67
CA VAL A 111 -2.46 32.66 -16.96
C VAL A 111 -2.51 31.50 -17.94
N PRO A 112 -3.66 31.25 -18.59
CA PRO A 112 -3.86 30.05 -19.39
C PRO A 112 -2.95 30.10 -20.63
N PRO A 113 -2.17 29.04 -20.91
CA PRO A 113 -1.33 28.99 -22.09
C PRO A 113 -2.19 28.79 -23.36
N SER A 114 -1.66 29.19 -24.51
CA SER A 114 -2.19 28.72 -25.80
C SER A 114 -1.55 27.40 -26.18
N LEU A 115 -2.16 26.63 -27.08
CA LEU A 115 -1.59 25.34 -27.51
C LEU A 115 -0.23 25.53 -28.21
N GLU A 116 -0.04 26.63 -28.93
CA GLU A 116 1.21 26.96 -29.62
C GLU A 116 2.36 27.25 -28.64
N SER A 117 2.05 27.65 -27.40
CA SER A 117 3.07 27.99 -26.39
C SER A 117 3.92 26.79 -25.95
N PHE A 118 3.47 25.55 -26.21
CA PHE A 118 4.21 24.33 -25.90
C PHE A 118 5.27 23.96 -26.95
N GLY A 119 5.33 24.69 -28.07
CA GLY A 119 6.31 24.52 -29.14
C GLY A 119 6.08 23.26 -29.99
N ASP A 120 7.07 22.89 -30.79
CA ASP A 120 6.99 21.80 -31.80
C ASP A 120 7.15 20.38 -31.22
N GLN A 121 6.86 20.20 -29.92
CA GLN A 121 7.01 18.92 -29.25
C GLN A 121 5.89 17.94 -29.65
N GLN A 122 6.14 16.64 -29.54
CA GLN A 122 5.08 15.64 -29.70
C GLN A 122 4.15 15.70 -28.48
N LEU A 123 2.99 16.35 -28.64
CA LEU A 123 1.99 16.52 -27.59
C LEU A 123 0.90 15.46 -27.64
N ALA A 124 0.39 15.10 -26.46
CA ALA A 124 -0.79 14.27 -26.30
C ALA A 124 -1.60 14.69 -25.06
N ILE A 125 -2.84 14.25 -24.98
CA ILE A 125 -3.61 14.22 -23.73
C ILE A 125 -3.24 12.91 -23.03
N ALA A 126 -2.43 12.99 -21.97
CA ALA A 126 -2.08 11.83 -21.16
C ALA A 126 -2.82 11.87 -19.83
N VAL A 127 -3.35 10.72 -19.42
CA VAL A 127 -3.89 10.54 -18.08
C VAL A 127 -2.77 10.15 -17.13
N PHE A 128 -2.74 10.79 -15.96
CA PHE A 128 -1.86 10.42 -14.86
C PHE A 128 -2.66 10.21 -13.59
N ALA A 129 -2.30 9.20 -12.81
CA ALA A 129 -2.50 9.25 -11.38
C ALA A 129 -1.51 10.27 -10.79
N TYR A 130 -1.95 11.12 -9.87
CA TYR A 130 -1.08 12.16 -9.31
C TYR A 130 -1.37 12.47 -7.86
N GLU A 131 -0.35 12.98 -7.16
CA GLU A 131 -0.43 13.32 -5.75
C GLU A 131 0.57 14.44 -5.41
N TYR A 132 0.15 15.42 -4.60
CA TYR A 132 1.07 16.42 -4.03
C TYR A 132 1.73 15.85 -2.77
N ARG A 133 3.06 15.83 -2.77
CA ARG A 133 3.85 15.08 -1.79
C ARG A 133 4.91 15.95 -1.13
N PRO A 134 5.19 15.72 0.17
CA PRO A 134 6.37 16.26 0.84
C PRO A 134 7.67 15.89 0.12
N GLN A 135 8.70 16.71 0.31
CA GLN A 135 10.03 16.54 -0.29
C GLN A 135 10.61 15.11 -0.24
N PRO A 136 10.61 14.37 0.88
CA PRO A 136 11.22 13.03 0.92
C PRO A 136 10.54 12.01 -0.01
N GLU A 137 9.32 12.30 -0.45
CA GLU A 137 8.47 11.46 -1.27
C GLU A 137 8.38 11.93 -2.74
N THR A 138 9.06 13.03 -3.07
CA THR A 138 9.17 13.53 -4.44
C THR A 138 10.27 12.84 -5.24
N VAL A 139 10.18 12.91 -6.57
CA VAL A 139 11.14 12.32 -7.51
C VAL A 139 12.54 12.89 -7.32
N HIS A 140 12.65 14.21 -7.24
CA HIS A 140 13.93 14.92 -7.16
C HIS A 140 14.41 15.12 -5.72
N ARG A 141 13.55 14.90 -4.71
CA ARG A 141 13.85 15.11 -3.28
C ARG A 141 14.43 16.50 -3.00
N ARG A 142 13.76 17.56 -3.47
CA ARG A 142 14.22 18.96 -3.25
C ARG A 142 13.22 19.85 -2.51
N GLN A 143 11.95 19.68 -2.82
CA GLN A 143 10.83 20.45 -2.30
C GLN A 143 9.56 19.61 -2.42
N ALA A 144 8.47 20.01 -1.77
CA ALA A 144 7.17 19.42 -2.02
C ALA A 144 6.70 19.71 -3.46
N ASP A 145 6.23 18.70 -4.17
CA ASP A 145 5.81 18.80 -5.58
C ASP A 145 4.75 17.73 -5.91
N LEU A 146 4.09 17.91 -7.05
CA LEU A 146 3.25 16.90 -7.68
C LEU A 146 4.13 15.78 -8.25
N CYS A 147 3.76 14.55 -7.90
CA CYS A 147 4.28 13.33 -8.49
C CYS A 147 3.21 12.69 -9.36
N PHE A 148 3.64 12.11 -10.48
CA PHE A 148 2.76 11.57 -11.51
C PHE A 148 3.17 10.16 -11.89
N SER A 149 2.20 9.30 -12.14
CA SER A 149 2.42 8.02 -12.79
C SER A 149 1.31 7.74 -13.78
N ARG A 150 1.62 7.02 -14.87
CA ARG A 150 0.56 6.47 -15.72
C ARG A 150 -0.02 5.17 -15.15
N ALA A 151 0.25 4.84 -13.89
CA ALA A 151 -0.46 3.82 -13.14
C ALA A 151 -1.00 4.39 -11.83
N GLY A 152 -2.26 4.08 -11.51
CA GLY A 152 -2.86 4.35 -10.20
C GLY A 152 -3.33 3.07 -9.53
N VAL A 153 -3.27 3.04 -8.21
CA VAL A 153 -3.58 1.87 -7.38
C VAL A 153 -4.69 2.22 -6.39
N ALA A 154 -5.89 1.70 -6.65
CA ALA A 154 -7.03 1.70 -5.74
C ALA A 154 -7.07 0.37 -4.96
N ARG A 155 -7.85 0.32 -3.86
CA ARG A 155 -7.93 -0.85 -2.97
C ARG A 155 -9.37 -1.24 -2.68
N VAL A 156 -9.69 -2.52 -2.77
CA VAL A 156 -11.00 -3.08 -2.37
C VAL A 156 -11.21 -2.97 -0.87
N GLY A 157 -12.46 -3.04 -0.43
CA GLY A 157 -12.86 -2.94 0.96
C GLY A 157 -14.33 -3.30 1.17
N THR A 158 -14.75 -3.34 2.43
CA THR A 158 -16.11 -3.68 2.85
C THR A 158 -16.95 -2.47 3.29
N ALA A 159 -16.36 -1.28 3.29
CA ALA A 159 -17.01 -0.02 3.64
C ALA A 159 -16.66 1.09 2.65
N THR A 160 -17.47 2.15 2.62
CA THR A 160 -17.27 3.30 1.72
C THR A 160 -15.99 4.07 2.05
N ALA A 161 -15.40 4.70 1.04
CA ALA A 161 -14.27 5.61 1.20
C ALA A 161 -14.59 6.72 2.21
N LEU A 162 -13.59 7.14 2.98
CA LEU A 162 -13.68 8.30 3.88
C LEU A 162 -12.44 9.15 3.70
N TYR A 163 -12.62 10.38 3.22
CA TYR A 163 -11.56 11.36 3.14
C TYR A 163 -11.30 11.96 4.53
N ASP A 164 -10.04 11.99 4.93
CA ASP A 164 -9.54 12.72 6.09
C ASP A 164 -8.90 14.03 5.60
N PRO A 165 -9.58 15.17 5.80
CA PRO A 165 -9.05 16.47 5.42
C PRO A 165 -7.71 16.78 6.07
N GLN A 166 -7.46 16.42 7.33
CA GLN A 166 -6.20 16.75 7.99
C GLN A 166 -5.01 16.06 7.31
N ARG A 167 -5.14 14.76 7.01
CA ARG A 167 -4.11 13.97 6.32
C ARG A 167 -4.04 14.22 4.82
N ARG A 168 -5.04 14.88 4.24
CA ARG A 168 -5.21 15.02 2.77
C ARG A 168 -5.23 13.66 2.06
N GLY A 169 -5.87 12.67 2.67
CA GLY A 169 -5.87 11.28 2.22
C GLY A 169 -7.13 10.53 2.60
N PHE A 170 -7.21 9.24 2.26
CA PHE A 170 -8.34 8.38 2.63
C PHE A 170 -7.96 7.45 3.77
N LEU A 171 -8.88 7.24 4.70
CA LEU A 171 -8.68 6.33 5.83
C LEU A 171 -9.04 4.89 5.42
N PRO A 172 -8.20 3.89 5.74
CA PRO A 172 -8.46 2.49 5.40
C PRO A 172 -9.32 1.76 6.45
N PHE A 173 -9.39 2.26 7.67
CA PHE A 173 -10.13 1.62 8.77
C PHE A 173 -11.51 2.26 9.02
N VAL A 174 -12.40 1.48 9.64
CA VAL A 174 -13.70 1.94 10.13
C VAL A 174 -13.67 1.99 11.66
N GLU A 175 -13.85 3.19 12.21
CA GLU A 175 -13.85 3.40 13.65
C GLU A 175 -14.91 2.54 14.35
N GLY A 176 -14.50 1.86 15.42
CA GLY A 176 -15.36 0.96 16.20
C GLY A 176 -15.78 -0.34 15.50
N GLN A 177 -15.35 -0.58 14.25
CA GLN A 177 -15.75 -1.76 13.47
C GLN A 177 -14.52 -2.49 12.92
N PRO A 178 -13.84 -3.31 13.76
CA PRO A 178 -12.55 -3.91 13.41
C PRO A 178 -12.61 -4.91 12.25
N SER A 179 -13.79 -5.47 11.95
CA SER A 179 -14.03 -6.37 10.81
C SER A 179 -14.30 -5.65 9.48
N GLN A 180 -14.35 -4.31 9.48
CA GLN A 180 -14.59 -3.53 8.27
C GLN A 180 -13.37 -2.74 7.83
N MET A 181 -13.22 -2.64 6.51
CA MET A 181 -12.13 -1.94 5.84
C MET A 181 -12.73 -1.04 4.78
N ARG A 182 -12.28 0.20 4.67
CA ARG A 182 -12.76 1.12 3.64
C ARG A 182 -12.10 0.84 2.31
N VAL A 183 -12.83 1.04 1.23
CA VAL A 183 -12.23 1.15 -0.11
C VAL A 183 -11.32 2.38 -0.15
N ILE A 184 -10.21 2.26 -0.89
CA ILE A 184 -9.26 3.36 -1.09
C ILE A 184 -9.28 3.74 -2.57
N PRO A 185 -9.63 4.99 -2.92
CA PRO A 185 -9.71 5.42 -4.30
C PRO A 185 -8.35 5.82 -4.87
N ALA A 186 -8.30 5.99 -6.19
CA ALA A 186 -7.15 6.56 -6.91
C ALA A 186 -7.57 7.82 -7.68
N ARG A 187 -6.78 8.90 -7.58
CA ARG A 187 -7.03 10.15 -8.29
C ARG A 187 -6.31 10.18 -9.62
N TYR A 188 -7.04 10.45 -10.69
CA TYR A 188 -6.57 10.61 -12.07
C TYR A 188 -6.89 12.00 -12.60
N GLY A 189 -6.08 12.47 -13.55
CA GLY A 189 -6.29 13.74 -14.24
C GLY A 189 -5.72 13.71 -15.65
N ALA A 190 -6.29 14.53 -16.52
CA ALA A 190 -5.82 14.70 -17.89
C ALA A 190 -4.83 15.85 -17.95
N PHE A 191 -3.72 15.64 -18.67
CA PHE A 191 -2.69 16.65 -18.85
C PHE A 191 -2.30 16.73 -20.33
N ILE A 192 -2.01 17.93 -20.81
CA ILE A 192 -1.14 18.07 -21.98
C ILE A 192 0.23 17.59 -21.54
N ALA A 193 0.77 16.60 -22.25
CA ALA A 193 2.06 16.00 -21.97
C ALA A 193 2.91 15.94 -23.24
N ALA A 194 4.22 16.00 -23.06
CA ALA A 194 5.20 15.80 -24.12
C ALA A 194 5.99 14.51 -23.89
N LYS A 195 6.43 13.89 -24.99
CA LYS A 195 7.22 12.66 -24.96
C LYS A 195 8.70 12.98 -24.82
N HIS A 196 9.36 12.41 -23.80
CA HIS A 196 10.79 12.59 -23.56
C HIS A 196 11.46 11.26 -23.20
N VAL A 197 12.71 11.10 -23.59
CA VAL A 197 13.57 10.02 -23.08
C VAL A 197 13.84 10.27 -21.59
N GLY A 198 13.98 9.20 -20.80
CA GLY A 198 14.21 9.27 -19.35
C GLY A 198 15.40 10.16 -18.98
N GLN A 199 15.15 11.16 -18.14
CA GLN A 199 16.14 12.15 -17.68
C GLN A 199 16.05 12.28 -16.15
N PRO A 200 16.77 11.41 -15.41
CA PRO A 200 16.66 11.29 -13.95
C PRO A 200 16.83 12.62 -13.21
N GLU A 201 17.71 13.49 -13.70
CA GLU A 201 18.01 14.79 -13.07
C GLU A 201 16.98 15.89 -13.37
N GLN A 202 16.12 15.71 -14.38
CA GLN A 202 15.16 16.73 -14.81
C GLN A 202 13.72 16.42 -14.37
N PHE A 203 13.22 15.22 -14.67
CA PHE A 203 11.84 14.83 -14.31
C PHE A 203 11.74 13.42 -13.71
N GLY A 204 12.86 12.69 -13.67
CA GLY A 204 12.90 11.28 -13.27
C GLY A 204 13.07 10.32 -14.46
N PRO A 205 12.67 9.06 -14.30
CA PRO A 205 11.78 8.55 -13.27
C PRO A 205 12.43 8.40 -11.88
N MET A 206 11.59 8.36 -10.85
CA MET A 206 11.94 8.01 -9.48
C MET A 206 12.64 6.64 -9.46
N ASN A 207 13.72 6.52 -8.68
CA ASN A 207 14.58 5.33 -8.64
C ASN A 207 14.96 4.86 -10.05
N ALA A 208 15.52 5.76 -10.86
CA ALA A 208 15.86 5.49 -12.25
C ALA A 208 16.65 4.18 -12.44
N GLN A 209 16.19 3.38 -13.40
CA GLN A 209 16.79 2.11 -13.79
C GLN A 209 17.75 2.32 -14.96
N PRO A 210 18.77 1.46 -15.16
CA PRO A 210 19.72 1.62 -16.27
C PRO A 210 19.11 1.67 -17.67
N ILE A 211 17.93 1.05 -17.85
CA ILE A 211 17.19 1.04 -19.12
C ILE A 211 16.41 2.35 -19.38
N ASP A 212 16.19 3.18 -18.35
CA ASP A 212 15.29 4.35 -18.47
C ASP A 212 15.82 5.41 -19.43
N LYS A 213 17.14 5.48 -19.63
CA LYS A 213 17.79 6.34 -20.63
C LYS A 213 17.45 5.97 -22.09
N ASP A 214 16.88 4.78 -22.31
CA ASP A 214 16.48 4.27 -23.61
C ASP A 214 14.95 4.15 -23.73
N LEU A 215 14.22 4.48 -22.66
CA LEU A 215 12.75 4.46 -22.62
C LEU A 215 12.19 5.87 -22.77
N GLU A 216 11.04 5.96 -23.41
CA GLU A 216 10.27 7.19 -23.54
C GLU A 216 9.19 7.28 -22.47
N PHE A 217 9.01 8.48 -21.92
CA PHE A 217 8.05 8.82 -20.88
C PHE A 217 7.20 10.00 -21.34
N TRP A 218 5.91 9.95 -21.06
CA TRP A 218 5.03 11.11 -21.17
C TRP A 218 5.23 11.98 -19.93
N VAL A 219 5.61 13.25 -20.12
CA VAL A 219 5.89 14.20 -19.04
C VAL A 219 4.80 15.28 -19.02
N PRO A 220 4.09 15.49 -17.89
CA PRO A 220 3.00 16.44 -17.82
C PRO A 220 3.52 17.88 -17.89
N LEU A 221 2.84 18.71 -18.68
CA LEU A 221 3.16 20.13 -18.86
C LEU A 221 2.05 21.03 -18.30
N HIS A 222 0.78 20.68 -18.55
CA HIS A 222 -0.37 21.49 -18.17
C HIS A 222 -1.58 20.63 -17.86
N LYS A 223 -2.27 20.88 -16.74
CA LYS A 223 -3.49 20.15 -16.38
C LYS A 223 -4.66 20.63 -17.24
N LEU A 224 -5.48 19.68 -17.70
CA LEU A 224 -6.72 19.95 -18.40
C LEU A 224 -7.92 19.86 -17.46
N PHE A 225 -8.84 20.82 -17.57
CA PHE A 225 -10.10 20.88 -16.84
C PHE A 225 -11.15 21.64 -17.67
N ASP A 226 -12.42 21.53 -17.28
CA ASP A 226 -13.55 22.12 -18.01
C ASP A 226 -13.55 23.65 -17.96
N GLY A 227 -14.03 24.27 -19.05
CA GLY A 227 -14.29 25.70 -19.15
C GLY A 227 -13.31 26.47 -20.03
N ASP A 228 -13.49 27.78 -20.07
CA ASP A 228 -12.78 28.75 -20.92
C ASP A 228 -11.54 29.37 -20.24
N GLU A 229 -11.29 29.02 -18.98
CA GLU A 229 -10.13 29.48 -18.20
C GLU A 229 -8.96 28.45 -18.21
N CYS A 230 -9.08 27.33 -18.94
CA CYS A 230 -8.04 26.28 -18.97
C CYS A 230 -6.93 26.54 -20.00
N LEU A 231 -7.31 26.87 -21.24
CA LEU A 231 -6.41 27.20 -22.35
C LEU A 231 -6.90 28.46 -23.04
N ALA A 232 -5.97 29.32 -23.43
CA ALA A 232 -6.30 30.59 -24.05
C ALA A 232 -7.09 30.39 -25.35
N GLY A 233 -8.28 30.99 -25.43
CA GLY A 233 -9.13 30.96 -26.62
C GLY A 233 -9.92 29.66 -26.83
N MET A 234 -9.97 28.77 -25.83
CA MET A 234 -10.69 27.48 -25.94
C MET A 234 -11.60 27.26 -24.74
N ASP A 235 -12.83 26.79 -24.98
CA ASP A 235 -13.76 26.32 -23.94
C ASP A 235 -13.77 24.78 -23.93
N LEU A 236 -13.08 24.20 -22.97
CA LEU A 236 -12.78 22.76 -22.94
C LEU A 236 -13.88 21.95 -22.26
N ARG A 237 -14.05 20.70 -22.72
CA ARG A 237 -14.87 19.67 -22.07
C ARG A 237 -14.05 18.40 -21.94
N VAL A 238 -13.51 18.16 -20.75
CA VAL A 238 -12.63 17.04 -20.43
C VAL A 238 -13.45 15.93 -19.82
N GLN A 239 -13.49 14.78 -20.49
CA GLN A 239 -14.21 13.60 -20.04
C GLN A 239 -13.21 12.50 -19.68
N LEU A 240 -13.33 11.96 -18.47
CA LEU A 240 -12.57 10.79 -18.04
C LEU A 240 -13.45 9.54 -18.16
N GLU A 241 -12.96 8.59 -18.93
CA GLU A 241 -13.55 7.27 -19.10
C GLU A 241 -12.69 6.23 -18.39
N ASN A 242 -13.30 5.16 -17.91
CA ASN A 242 -12.60 4.04 -17.32
C ASN A 242 -13.19 2.70 -17.77
N TYR A 243 -12.36 1.67 -17.76
CA TYR A 243 -12.75 0.28 -17.95
C TYR A 243 -11.95 -0.59 -16.99
N GLN A 244 -12.63 -1.45 -16.22
CA GLN A 244 -12.01 -2.42 -15.33
C GLN A 244 -12.48 -3.83 -15.68
N ILE A 245 -11.61 -4.81 -15.47
CA ILE A 245 -11.91 -6.22 -15.69
C ILE A 245 -11.32 -7.08 -14.56
N ASN A 246 -12.13 -8.00 -14.04
CA ASN A 246 -11.65 -9.15 -13.28
C ASN A 246 -11.89 -10.41 -14.14
N GLU A 247 -10.82 -11.15 -14.41
CA GLU A 247 -10.87 -12.38 -15.20
C GLU A 247 -10.19 -13.57 -14.51
N LYS A 248 -9.96 -13.50 -13.20
CA LYS A 248 -9.22 -14.52 -12.45
C LYS A 248 -9.78 -15.93 -12.62
N ILE A 249 -11.11 -16.07 -12.47
CA ILE A 249 -11.80 -17.36 -12.61
C ILE A 249 -11.67 -17.86 -14.05
N GLY A 250 -11.93 -17.01 -15.06
CA GLY A 250 -11.76 -17.37 -16.47
C GLY A 250 -10.33 -17.82 -16.80
N GLN A 251 -9.33 -17.17 -16.21
CA GLN A 251 -7.91 -17.48 -16.42
C GLN A 251 -7.49 -18.82 -15.83
N ILE A 252 -8.11 -19.27 -14.72
CA ILE A 252 -7.93 -20.65 -14.22
C ILE A 252 -8.33 -21.66 -15.30
N HIS A 253 -9.46 -21.44 -15.96
CA HIS A 253 -9.97 -22.34 -17.00
C HIS A 253 -9.17 -22.31 -18.30
N ARG A 254 -8.57 -21.16 -18.65
CA ARG A 254 -7.65 -21.06 -19.78
C ARG A 254 -6.31 -21.73 -19.49
N ARG A 255 -5.83 -21.62 -18.25
CA ARG A 255 -4.51 -22.12 -17.83
C ARG A 255 -4.48 -23.62 -17.59
N PHE A 256 -5.52 -24.16 -16.96
CA PHE A 256 -5.56 -25.57 -16.56
C PHE A 256 -6.56 -26.36 -17.41
N ARG A 257 -6.08 -27.46 -17.99
CA ARG A 257 -6.92 -28.38 -18.77
C ARG A 257 -7.83 -29.20 -17.87
N GLY A 258 -8.99 -29.59 -18.40
CA GLY A 258 -9.89 -30.54 -17.73
C GLY A 258 -10.61 -29.97 -16.50
N THR A 259 -10.66 -28.64 -16.35
CA THR A 259 -11.32 -27.96 -15.23
C THR A 259 -12.85 -27.94 -15.32
N GLY A 260 -13.42 -28.35 -16.45
CA GLY A 260 -14.86 -28.53 -16.65
C GLY A 260 -15.60 -27.38 -17.33
N TRP A 261 -14.95 -26.24 -17.54
CA TRP A 261 -15.53 -25.06 -18.23
C TRP A 261 -14.64 -24.62 -19.39
N GLN A 262 -15.26 -24.14 -20.47
CA GLN A 262 -14.60 -23.71 -21.69
C GLN A 262 -15.38 -22.58 -22.37
N GLU A 263 -14.88 -22.07 -23.50
CA GLU A 263 -15.64 -21.10 -24.29
C GLU A 263 -16.90 -21.73 -24.90
N PRO A 264 -18.02 -21.00 -24.97
CA PRO A 264 -18.15 -19.56 -24.68
C PRO A 264 -18.39 -19.21 -23.20
N ASP A 265 -18.59 -20.18 -22.30
CA ASP A 265 -18.99 -19.92 -20.90
C ASP A 265 -17.97 -19.04 -20.16
N ILE A 266 -16.68 -19.34 -20.31
CA ILE A 266 -15.59 -18.63 -19.62
C ILE A 266 -15.36 -17.19 -20.09
N LEU A 267 -16.15 -16.71 -21.06
CA LEU A 267 -16.15 -15.33 -21.54
C LEU A 267 -17.23 -14.46 -20.87
N ASN A 268 -18.08 -15.06 -20.03
CA ASN A 268 -19.22 -14.41 -19.41
C ASN A 268 -19.09 -14.36 -17.87
N PRO A 269 -19.85 -13.51 -17.16
CA PRO A 269 -19.91 -13.56 -15.71
C PRO A 269 -20.31 -14.95 -15.18
N PRO A 270 -19.71 -15.43 -14.06
CA PRO A 270 -18.72 -14.76 -13.21
C PRO A 270 -17.26 -14.99 -13.63
N PHE A 271 -16.99 -15.65 -14.76
CA PHE A 271 -15.62 -15.91 -15.24
C PHE A 271 -14.89 -14.63 -15.66
N VAL A 272 -15.67 -13.67 -16.18
CA VAL A 272 -15.24 -12.31 -16.53
C VAL A 272 -16.24 -11.33 -15.94
N ILE A 273 -15.76 -10.36 -15.16
CA ILE A 273 -16.56 -9.30 -14.54
C ILE A 273 -16.04 -7.95 -15.01
N THR A 274 -16.94 -7.09 -15.50
CA THR A 274 -16.63 -5.71 -15.92
C THR A 274 -17.58 -4.68 -15.29
N GLN A 275 -18.50 -5.14 -14.45
CA GLN A 275 -19.54 -4.32 -13.82
C GLN A 275 -19.44 -4.44 -12.30
N GLY A 276 -19.82 -3.36 -11.61
CA GLY A 276 -19.82 -3.33 -10.15
C GLY A 276 -18.41 -3.46 -9.55
N LEU A 277 -17.37 -3.02 -10.24
CA LEU A 277 -15.99 -3.03 -9.75
C LEU A 277 -15.60 -1.65 -9.17
N CYS A 278 -16.02 -0.57 -9.82
CA CYS A 278 -15.76 0.80 -9.39
C CYS A 278 -16.71 1.80 -10.06
N HIS A 279 -16.68 3.03 -9.57
CA HIS A 279 -17.37 4.18 -10.14
C HIS A 279 -16.54 5.47 -9.96
N TRP A 280 -16.90 6.52 -10.71
CA TRP A 280 -16.38 7.87 -10.44
C TRP A 280 -17.08 8.45 -9.20
N ALA A 281 -16.31 9.08 -8.31
CA ALA A 281 -16.86 9.74 -7.13
C ALA A 281 -17.75 10.94 -7.49
N ASP A 282 -18.53 11.39 -6.52
CA ASP A 282 -19.30 12.63 -6.61
C ASP A 282 -18.37 13.84 -6.87
N VAL A 283 -18.64 14.55 -7.96
CA VAL A 283 -17.81 15.64 -8.46
C VAL A 283 -17.88 16.87 -7.55
N ASP A 284 -19.02 17.14 -6.92
CA ASP A 284 -19.17 18.29 -6.02
C ASP A 284 -18.34 18.09 -4.74
N THR A 285 -18.23 16.85 -4.27
CA THR A 285 -17.48 16.50 -3.06
C THR A 285 -15.98 16.34 -3.30
N PHE A 286 -15.58 15.73 -4.42
CA PHE A 286 -14.20 15.30 -4.64
C PHE A 286 -13.51 15.91 -5.86
N ALA A 287 -14.21 16.76 -6.63
CA ALA A 287 -13.84 17.15 -8.00
C ALA A 287 -13.73 15.95 -8.96
N PRO A 288 -13.70 16.17 -10.29
CA PRO A 288 -13.60 15.07 -11.26
C PRO A 288 -12.33 14.23 -11.07
N GLY A 289 -12.40 12.97 -11.49
CA GLY A 289 -11.23 12.10 -11.64
C GLY A 289 -10.87 11.24 -10.42
N LEU A 290 -11.70 11.18 -9.38
CA LEU A 290 -11.51 10.23 -8.27
C LEU A 290 -12.22 8.90 -8.58
N LEU A 291 -11.47 7.85 -8.89
CA LEU A 291 -11.99 6.51 -9.16
C LEU A 291 -12.11 5.72 -7.85
N VAL A 292 -13.31 5.26 -7.51
CA VAL A 292 -13.63 4.61 -6.24
C VAL A 292 -14.06 3.17 -6.48
N PRO A 293 -13.37 2.16 -5.90
CA PRO A 293 -13.85 0.78 -5.92
C PRO A 293 -15.21 0.65 -5.24
N ASP A 294 -16.05 -0.27 -5.72
CA ASP A 294 -17.33 -0.55 -5.08
C ASP A 294 -17.11 -1.32 -3.78
N ALA A 295 -17.57 -0.76 -2.67
CA ALA A 295 -17.54 -1.44 -1.38
C ALA A 295 -18.39 -2.72 -1.44
N LYS A 296 -17.82 -3.84 -0.99
CA LYS A 296 -18.49 -5.15 -0.97
C LYS A 296 -19.00 -5.50 0.42
N LYS A 297 -19.90 -6.47 0.52
CA LYS A 297 -20.35 -6.95 1.84
C LYS A 297 -19.22 -7.71 2.56
N THR A 298 -18.46 -8.49 1.80
CA THR A 298 -17.30 -9.28 2.23
C THR A 298 -16.18 -9.12 1.21
N LEU A 299 -14.93 -9.37 1.61
CA LEU A 299 -13.77 -9.22 0.71
C LEU A 299 -13.75 -10.27 -0.41
N VAL A 300 -14.40 -11.40 -0.18
CA VAL A 300 -14.61 -12.48 -1.15
C VAL A 300 -16.06 -12.94 -1.10
N GLU A 301 -16.55 -13.51 -2.20
CA GLU A 301 -17.93 -14.01 -2.33
C GLU A 301 -17.92 -15.36 -3.04
N LEU A 302 -18.91 -16.22 -2.74
CA LEU A 302 -19.08 -17.46 -3.49
C LEU A 302 -19.53 -17.15 -4.92
N ALA A 303 -18.84 -17.72 -5.92
CA ALA A 303 -19.21 -17.51 -7.31
C ALA A 303 -20.44 -18.35 -7.67
N TYR A 304 -21.36 -17.78 -8.45
CA TYR A 304 -22.55 -18.46 -8.96
C TYR A 304 -22.60 -18.41 -10.49
N TYR A 305 -22.95 -19.53 -11.11
CA TYR A 305 -23.17 -19.61 -12.54
C TYR A 305 -24.45 -20.41 -12.81
N GLN A 306 -25.33 -19.88 -13.66
CA GLN A 306 -26.63 -20.48 -13.99
C GLN A 306 -27.48 -20.83 -12.74
N GLY A 307 -27.44 -19.97 -11.72
CA GLY A 307 -28.23 -20.11 -10.49
C GLY A 307 -27.70 -21.16 -9.50
N ARG A 308 -26.50 -21.70 -9.70
CA ARG A 308 -25.87 -22.68 -8.80
C ARG A 308 -24.48 -22.22 -8.37
N PRO A 309 -23.98 -22.64 -7.19
CA PRO A 309 -22.57 -22.45 -6.83
C PRO A 309 -21.66 -22.96 -7.95
N LEU A 310 -20.77 -22.10 -8.42
CA LEU A 310 -19.82 -22.45 -9.47
C LEU A 310 -18.77 -23.39 -8.87
N SER A 311 -18.61 -24.55 -9.49
CA SER A 311 -17.60 -25.54 -9.13
C SER A 311 -16.75 -25.91 -10.33
N PHE A 312 -15.52 -26.34 -10.11
CA PHE A 312 -14.59 -26.78 -11.15
C PHE A 312 -13.81 -28.02 -10.72
N MET A 313 -13.28 -28.78 -11.68
CA MET A 313 -12.35 -29.85 -11.37
C MET A 313 -10.99 -29.27 -10.97
N MET A 314 -10.60 -29.48 -9.70
CA MET A 314 -9.37 -28.95 -9.13
C MET A 314 -8.14 -29.57 -9.83
N PRO A 315 -7.27 -28.75 -10.46
CA PRO A 315 -6.04 -29.26 -11.06
C PRO A 315 -5.05 -29.77 -9.99
N PRO A 316 -4.29 -30.84 -10.25
CA PRO A 316 -3.22 -31.28 -9.37
C PRO A 316 -2.15 -30.18 -9.21
N ASN A 317 -1.51 -30.13 -8.05
CA ASN A 317 -0.42 -29.20 -7.71
C ASN A 317 -0.77 -27.71 -7.91
N SER A 318 -2.02 -27.32 -7.67
CA SER A 318 -2.50 -25.93 -7.85
C SER A 318 -2.98 -25.25 -6.56
N GLY A 319 -2.91 -25.92 -5.41
CA GLY A 319 -3.40 -25.41 -4.11
C GLY A 319 -2.69 -24.16 -3.58
N GLY A 320 -1.58 -23.75 -4.18
CA GLY A 320 -0.91 -22.47 -3.91
C GLY A 320 -1.32 -21.32 -4.84
N LEU A 321 -2.22 -21.57 -5.80
CA LEU A 321 -2.69 -20.60 -6.80
C LEU A 321 -4.22 -20.53 -6.87
N ILE A 322 -4.92 -21.56 -6.38
CA ILE A 322 -6.36 -21.66 -6.45
C ILE A 322 -6.86 -22.22 -5.13
N HIS A 323 -7.91 -21.62 -4.57
CA HIS A 323 -8.58 -22.19 -3.41
C HIS A 323 -9.20 -23.54 -3.78
N GLY A 324 -8.84 -24.59 -3.04
CA GLY A 324 -9.32 -25.95 -3.25
C GLY A 324 -10.01 -26.57 -2.04
N ARG A 325 -10.23 -25.84 -0.95
CA ARG A 325 -10.53 -26.46 0.36
C ARG A 325 -11.98 -26.86 0.57
N HIS A 326 -12.88 -26.48 -0.36
CA HIS A 326 -14.30 -26.81 -0.27
C HIS A 326 -14.71 -27.70 -1.45
N ARG A 327 -14.95 -28.99 -1.17
CA ARG A 327 -15.35 -29.99 -2.16
C ARG A 327 -16.86 -29.98 -2.37
N VAL A 328 -17.30 -30.15 -3.61
CA VAL A 328 -18.71 -30.26 -3.98
C VAL A 328 -19.03 -31.70 -4.37
N HIS A 329 -20.05 -32.28 -3.75
CA HIS A 329 -20.55 -33.62 -4.06
C HIS A 329 -21.58 -33.61 -5.22
N ASP A 330 -21.94 -34.80 -5.69
CA ASP A 330 -22.91 -34.96 -6.79
C ASP A 330 -24.33 -34.51 -6.39
N ASP A 331 -24.67 -34.58 -5.11
CA ASP A 331 -25.93 -34.07 -4.55
C ASP A 331 -25.93 -32.55 -4.34
N GLY A 332 -24.81 -31.87 -4.62
CA GLY A 332 -24.62 -30.44 -4.45
C GLY A 332 -24.22 -30.01 -3.03
N SER A 333 -24.07 -30.94 -2.09
CA SER A 333 -23.54 -30.62 -0.76
C SER A 333 -22.06 -30.20 -0.83
N VAL A 334 -21.65 -29.36 0.11
CA VAL A 334 -20.29 -28.83 0.21
C VAL A 334 -19.63 -29.41 1.46
N GLU A 335 -18.49 -30.06 1.28
CA GLU A 335 -17.66 -30.57 2.36
C GLU A 335 -16.43 -29.69 2.52
N ASP A 336 -16.16 -29.28 3.76
CA ASP A 336 -14.92 -28.59 4.12
C ASP A 336 -13.81 -29.60 4.33
N LEU A 337 -12.84 -29.61 3.41
CA LEU A 337 -11.71 -30.54 3.45
C LEU A 337 -10.78 -30.24 4.63
N ASN A 338 -10.87 -29.06 5.27
CA ASN A 338 -10.15 -28.79 6.50
C ASN A 338 -10.65 -29.67 7.66
N GLU A 339 -11.79 -30.37 7.53
CA GLU A 339 -12.24 -31.38 8.49
C GLU A 339 -11.61 -32.77 8.27
N LEU A 340 -10.68 -32.91 7.31
CA LEU A 340 -9.96 -34.15 7.01
C LEU A 340 -8.48 -34.05 7.39
N GLU A 341 -7.92 -35.09 8.01
CA GLU A 341 -6.52 -35.13 8.49
C GLU A 341 -5.46 -34.95 7.37
N ASN A 342 -5.81 -35.21 6.12
CA ASN A 342 -4.88 -35.18 4.99
C ASN A 342 -5.17 -34.04 4.01
N VAL A 343 -5.72 -32.91 4.48
CA VAL A 343 -6.17 -31.79 3.63
C VAL A 343 -5.11 -31.32 2.64
N ASP A 344 -3.85 -31.16 3.04
CA ASP A 344 -2.79 -30.66 2.15
C ASP A 344 -2.48 -31.65 1.02
N ALA A 345 -2.34 -32.93 1.35
CA ALA A 345 -2.13 -34.00 0.37
C ALA A 345 -3.33 -34.12 -0.58
N PHE A 346 -4.56 -33.96 -0.07
CA PHE A 346 -5.78 -34.02 -0.86
C PHE A 346 -5.88 -32.85 -1.84
N VAL A 347 -5.62 -31.62 -1.38
CA VAL A 347 -5.62 -30.41 -2.22
C VAL A 347 -4.54 -30.51 -3.29
N ASN A 348 -3.33 -30.99 -2.93
CA ASN A 348 -2.24 -31.19 -3.88
C ASN A 348 -2.55 -32.27 -4.94
N ALA A 349 -3.23 -33.35 -4.56
CA ALA A 349 -3.63 -34.39 -5.50
C ALA A 349 -4.64 -33.89 -6.56
N GLY A 350 -5.51 -32.94 -6.20
CA GLY A 350 -6.56 -32.44 -7.09
C GLY A 350 -7.56 -33.53 -7.51
N GLY A 351 -8.23 -33.34 -8.64
CA GLY A 351 -9.11 -34.37 -9.23
C GLY A 351 -10.50 -34.49 -8.60
N TYR A 352 -10.93 -33.49 -7.82
CA TYR A 352 -12.28 -33.39 -7.26
C TYR A 352 -12.94 -32.07 -7.68
N ARG A 353 -14.26 -31.97 -7.51
CA ARG A 353 -14.99 -30.71 -7.74
C ARG A 353 -14.78 -29.77 -6.56
N ALA A 354 -14.10 -28.64 -6.78
CA ALA A 354 -13.92 -27.58 -5.80
C ALA A 354 -14.84 -26.39 -6.09
N LEU A 355 -15.18 -25.58 -5.08
CA LEU A 355 -15.90 -24.32 -5.26
C LEU A 355 -15.02 -23.19 -5.79
N HIS A 356 -15.60 -22.34 -6.63
CA HIS A 356 -15.00 -21.07 -7.02
C HIS A 356 -15.45 -19.94 -6.10
N TYR A 357 -14.50 -19.06 -5.80
CA TYR A 357 -14.74 -17.80 -5.09
C TYR A 357 -14.28 -16.62 -5.94
N GLN A 358 -14.98 -15.51 -5.78
CA GLN A 358 -14.74 -14.26 -6.48
C GLN A 358 -14.27 -13.21 -5.48
N ASP A 359 -13.33 -12.36 -5.90
CA ASP A 359 -12.99 -11.10 -5.22
C ASP A 359 -13.30 -9.91 -6.15
N ALA A 360 -13.20 -8.70 -5.60
CA ALA A 360 -13.50 -7.46 -6.33
C ALA A 360 -12.25 -6.77 -6.92
N MET A 361 -11.10 -7.44 -6.92
CA MET A 361 -9.89 -6.87 -7.51
C MET A 361 -9.99 -6.87 -9.03
N ALA A 362 -9.27 -5.99 -9.68
CA ALA A 362 -9.33 -5.85 -11.13
C ALA A 362 -8.11 -5.08 -11.64
N ASP A 363 -7.90 -5.12 -12.94
CA ASP A 363 -7.07 -4.16 -13.64
C ASP A 363 -7.78 -3.62 -14.88
N GLY A 364 -7.22 -2.57 -15.47
CA GLY A 364 -7.93 -1.82 -16.49
C GLY A 364 -7.22 -0.54 -16.91
N TRP A 365 -7.99 0.43 -17.38
CA TRP A 365 -7.44 1.71 -17.83
C TRP A 365 -8.37 2.89 -17.54
N VAL A 366 -7.76 4.07 -17.44
CA VAL A 366 -8.43 5.37 -17.45
C VAL A 366 -7.93 6.16 -18.65
N ARG A 367 -8.84 6.81 -19.38
CA ARG A 367 -8.55 7.59 -20.58
C ARG A 367 -9.27 8.93 -20.53
N ALA A 368 -8.69 9.95 -21.16
CA ALA A 368 -9.30 11.27 -21.27
C ALA A 368 -9.70 11.58 -22.71
N HIS A 369 -10.84 12.22 -22.89
CA HIS A 369 -11.28 12.76 -24.17
C HIS A 369 -11.61 14.24 -24.01
N CYS A 370 -11.10 15.07 -24.92
CA CYS A 370 -11.40 16.49 -24.99
C CYS A 370 -11.67 16.86 -26.46
N PRO A 371 -12.94 16.92 -26.91
CA PRO A 371 -13.29 17.12 -28.32
C PRO A 371 -12.67 18.38 -28.96
N GLN A 372 -12.38 19.40 -28.15
CA GLN A 372 -11.80 20.66 -28.59
C GLN A 372 -10.30 20.58 -28.87
N LEU A 373 -9.63 19.51 -28.43
CA LEU A 373 -8.21 19.28 -28.63
C LEU A 373 -8.00 18.11 -29.60
N MET A 374 -7.38 18.40 -30.75
CA MET A 374 -7.02 17.39 -31.75
C MET A 374 -5.69 16.69 -31.39
N LEU A 375 -5.60 16.19 -30.16
CA LEU A 375 -4.42 15.50 -29.63
C LEU A 375 -4.72 14.02 -29.41
N GLU A 376 -3.68 13.18 -29.56
CA GLU A 376 -3.78 11.76 -29.19
C GLU A 376 -4.13 11.62 -27.71
N SER A 377 -4.94 10.62 -27.36
CA SER A 377 -5.29 10.34 -25.97
C SER A 377 -4.61 9.08 -25.47
N ILE A 378 -3.74 9.24 -24.48
CA ILE A 378 -2.89 8.23 -23.86
C ILE A 378 -3.50 7.78 -22.52
N ALA A 379 -3.73 6.47 -22.41
CA ALA A 379 -4.33 5.88 -21.22
C ALA A 379 -3.35 5.74 -20.06
N ALA A 380 -3.89 5.78 -18.84
CA ALA A 380 -3.26 5.30 -17.62
C ALA A 380 -3.73 3.88 -17.30
N TYR A 381 -2.84 3.05 -16.78
CA TYR A 381 -3.16 1.76 -16.19
C TYR A 381 -3.87 1.95 -14.84
N SER A 382 -4.95 1.22 -14.65
CA SER A 382 -5.77 1.27 -13.45
C SER A 382 -5.72 -0.07 -12.74
N ILE A 383 -5.34 -0.07 -11.47
CA ILE A 383 -5.24 -1.26 -10.64
C ILE A 383 -6.21 -1.13 -9.48
N ILE A 384 -7.02 -2.15 -9.24
CA ILE A 384 -7.83 -2.32 -8.03
C ILE A 384 -7.25 -3.54 -7.29
N GLY A 385 -6.39 -3.27 -6.31
CA GLY A 385 -5.71 -4.29 -5.53
C GLY A 385 -6.44 -4.69 -4.25
N ALA A 386 -5.89 -5.69 -3.55
CA ALA A 386 -6.38 -6.14 -2.25
C ALA A 386 -6.15 -5.07 -1.18
N PRO A 387 -6.83 -5.15 -0.01
CA PRO A 387 -6.58 -4.23 1.09
C PRO A 387 -5.10 -4.21 1.46
N ASP A 388 -4.66 -3.05 1.92
CA ASP A 388 -3.33 -2.81 2.44
C ASP A 388 -3.41 -2.87 3.97
N PHE A 389 -2.68 -3.80 4.58
CA PHE A 389 -2.69 -4.00 6.02
C PHE A 389 -1.63 -3.16 6.76
N PHE A 390 -0.71 -2.50 6.04
CA PHE A 390 0.25 -1.51 6.57
C PHE A 390 0.23 -0.20 5.74
N PRO A 391 -0.94 0.46 5.62
CA PRO A 391 -1.19 1.61 4.75
C PRO A 391 -0.34 2.85 5.06
N LEU A 392 0.34 2.89 6.21
CA LEU A 392 1.24 3.97 6.60
C LEU A 392 2.72 3.67 6.29
N CYS A 393 3.05 2.47 5.82
CA CYS A 393 4.42 2.05 5.49
C CYS A 393 4.55 1.81 3.98
N GLY A 394 5.15 2.76 3.27
CA GLY A 394 5.31 2.67 1.81
C GLY A 394 6.39 1.67 1.40
N GLN A 395 6.10 0.84 0.39
CA GLN A 395 7.03 -0.18 -0.13
C GLN A 395 8.39 0.42 -0.57
N ARG A 396 8.38 1.61 -1.19
CA ARG A 396 9.61 2.33 -1.57
C ARG A 396 10.41 2.82 -0.36
N GLU A 397 9.73 3.37 0.65
CA GLU A 397 10.37 3.84 1.88
C GLU A 397 11.09 2.68 2.55
N LEU A 398 10.40 1.55 2.70
CA LEU A 398 10.98 0.34 3.25
C LEU A 398 12.19 -0.16 2.45
N LYS A 399 12.12 -0.13 1.10
CA LYS A 399 13.27 -0.46 0.25
C LYS A 399 14.46 0.47 0.51
N ALA A 400 14.21 1.77 0.60
CA ALA A 400 15.27 2.75 0.82
C ALA A 400 15.94 2.53 2.18
N TRP A 401 15.13 2.43 3.24
CA TRP A 401 15.60 2.16 4.61
C TRP A 401 16.37 0.83 4.72
N SER A 402 15.82 -0.25 4.16
CA SER A 402 16.48 -1.57 4.21
C SER A 402 17.73 -1.71 3.34
N SER A 403 17.96 -0.74 2.44
CA SER A 403 19.16 -0.69 1.60
C SER A 403 20.26 0.18 2.17
N ASP A 404 19.99 0.89 3.28
CA ASP A 404 20.98 1.73 3.95
C ASP A 404 22.02 0.83 4.67
N PRO A 405 23.32 0.92 4.29
CA PRO A 405 24.37 0.13 4.93
C PRO A 405 24.61 0.47 6.40
N GLU A 406 24.20 1.67 6.86
CA GLU A 406 24.28 2.06 8.28
C GLU A 406 23.21 1.33 9.11
N VAL A 407 22.06 0.99 8.50
CA VAL A 407 20.99 0.23 9.13
C VAL A 407 21.25 -1.28 9.00
N PHE A 408 21.54 -1.73 7.78
CA PHE A 408 21.80 -3.13 7.45
C PHE A 408 23.15 -3.25 6.71
N PRO A 409 24.23 -3.68 7.38
CA PRO A 409 25.55 -3.84 6.77
C PRO A 409 25.55 -5.06 5.84
N CYS A 410 25.00 -4.89 4.65
CA CYS A 410 24.67 -5.98 3.74
C CYS A 410 25.33 -5.76 2.37
N PRO A 411 26.04 -6.75 1.81
CA PRO A 411 26.83 -6.56 0.58
C PRO A 411 25.97 -6.43 -0.68
N THR A 412 24.68 -6.77 -0.65
CA THR A 412 23.78 -6.65 -1.80
C THR A 412 22.36 -6.25 -1.37
N PRO A 413 21.99 -4.96 -1.50
CA PRO A 413 20.64 -4.49 -1.20
C PRO A 413 19.58 -4.91 -2.25
N PRO A 414 18.30 -5.06 -1.85
CA PRO A 414 17.80 -5.09 -0.48
C PRO A 414 18.34 -6.31 0.27
N CYS A 415 18.64 -6.15 1.57
CA CYS A 415 19.42 -7.14 2.31
C CYS A 415 18.72 -8.52 2.36
N PRO A 416 19.31 -9.59 1.78
CA PRO A 416 18.72 -10.92 1.81
C PRO A 416 18.66 -11.54 3.21
N GLU A 417 19.25 -10.91 4.23
CA GLU A 417 19.23 -11.40 5.60
C GLU A 417 17.95 -11.07 6.37
N VAL A 418 17.14 -10.14 5.86
CA VAL A 418 15.92 -9.65 6.52
C VAL A 418 14.68 -10.29 5.92
N TRP A 419 14.44 -10.11 4.61
CA TRP A 419 13.30 -10.72 3.92
C TRP A 419 13.69 -11.91 3.06
N HIS A 420 12.72 -12.81 2.86
CA HIS A 420 12.85 -13.95 1.94
C HIS A 420 13.03 -13.51 0.47
N THR A 421 12.67 -12.27 0.14
CA THR A 421 12.65 -11.73 -1.23
C THR A 421 13.04 -10.25 -1.31
N ARG A 422 13.06 -9.70 -2.52
CA ARG A 422 13.27 -8.28 -2.78
C ARG A 422 12.02 -7.47 -2.48
N VAL A 423 12.18 -6.44 -1.66
CA VAL A 423 11.18 -5.43 -1.32
C VAL A 423 11.03 -4.34 -2.39
N ASN A 424 11.01 -4.71 -3.68
CA ASN A 424 10.90 -3.72 -4.76
C ASN A 424 9.47 -3.12 -4.83
N PRO A 425 9.31 -1.80 -4.96
CA PRO A 425 8.02 -1.18 -5.25
C PRO A 425 7.61 -1.35 -6.72
N LEU A 426 6.32 -1.22 -7.02
CA LEU A 426 5.80 -1.31 -8.39
C LEU A 426 6.34 -0.20 -9.30
N CYS A 427 6.66 0.97 -8.74
CA CYS A 427 7.25 2.08 -9.48
C CYS A 427 8.64 1.78 -10.07
N ASP A 428 9.33 0.74 -9.60
CA ASP A 428 10.64 0.32 -10.10
C ASP A 428 10.52 -0.72 -11.23
N VAL A 429 9.32 -1.24 -11.48
CA VAL A 429 9.09 -2.27 -12.49
C VAL A 429 9.04 -1.63 -13.89
N ARG A 430 9.68 -2.27 -14.88
CA ARG A 430 9.71 -1.84 -16.29
C ARG A 430 9.15 -2.91 -17.21
N PHE A 431 7.98 -3.41 -16.85
CA PHE A 431 7.25 -4.43 -17.59
C PHE A 431 6.12 -3.76 -18.36
N TYR A 432 5.76 -4.31 -19.51
CA TYR A 432 4.62 -3.80 -20.26
C TYR A 432 3.30 -4.33 -19.68
N ILE A 433 2.21 -3.65 -19.98
CA ILE A 433 0.88 -3.99 -19.48
C ILE A 433 0.27 -5.11 -20.32
N ASN A 434 -0.60 -5.90 -19.71
CA ASN A 434 -1.40 -6.92 -20.38
C ASN A 434 -1.99 -6.43 -21.71
N GLN A 435 -1.58 -7.10 -22.80
CA GLN A 435 -2.00 -6.78 -24.16
C GLN A 435 -3.43 -7.23 -24.48
N SER A 436 -4.03 -8.07 -23.62
CA SER A 436 -5.43 -8.51 -23.76
C SER A 436 -6.45 -7.53 -23.18
N LEU A 437 -6.02 -6.44 -22.53
CA LEU A 437 -6.94 -5.41 -22.07
C LEU A 437 -7.69 -4.79 -23.25
N ALA A 438 -9.01 -4.67 -23.10
CA ALA A 438 -9.88 -4.11 -24.12
C ALA A 438 -9.41 -2.71 -24.54
N GLY A 439 -9.42 -2.43 -25.85
CA GLY A 439 -9.01 -1.14 -26.41
C GLY A 439 -7.54 -1.06 -26.86
N HIS A 440 -6.68 -1.99 -26.42
CA HIS A 440 -5.27 -2.08 -26.86
C HIS A 440 -4.45 -0.78 -26.69
N TYR A 441 -4.65 -0.09 -25.55
CA TYR A 441 -4.05 1.22 -25.30
C TYR A 441 -2.59 1.22 -24.80
N PHE A 442 -2.01 0.04 -24.55
CA PHE A 442 -0.64 -0.09 -24.05
C PHE A 442 0.15 -0.95 -25.02
N SER A 443 1.25 -0.44 -25.58
CA SER A 443 2.14 -1.24 -26.43
C SER A 443 3.21 -1.97 -25.59
N PRO A 444 3.85 -3.02 -26.13
CA PRO A 444 4.95 -3.70 -25.45
C PRO A 444 6.19 -2.83 -25.18
N GLU A 445 6.38 -1.77 -25.97
CA GLU A 445 7.43 -0.75 -25.78
C GLU A 445 7.10 0.19 -24.62
N ASP A 446 5.82 0.26 -24.22
CA ASP A 446 5.33 1.11 -23.15
C ASP A 446 5.63 0.52 -21.76
N ARG A 447 6.91 0.55 -21.40
CA ARG A 447 7.45 -0.09 -20.19
C ARG A 447 7.62 0.86 -19.01
N GLY A 448 7.38 2.15 -19.21
CA GLY A 448 7.48 3.20 -18.20
C GLY A 448 6.17 3.49 -17.45
N VAL A 449 5.08 2.76 -17.74
CA VAL A 449 3.72 3.06 -17.24
C VAL A 449 3.64 3.23 -15.73
N THR A 450 4.30 2.36 -14.96
CA THR A 450 4.27 2.41 -13.48
C THR A 450 5.30 3.36 -12.87
N ALA A 451 6.21 3.91 -13.67
CA ALA A 451 7.22 4.82 -13.16
C ALA A 451 6.57 6.10 -12.60
N ILE A 452 7.21 6.69 -11.59
CA ILE A 452 6.80 7.98 -11.04
C ILE A 452 7.73 9.06 -11.58
N ILE A 453 7.17 10.14 -12.10
CA ILE A 453 7.88 11.30 -12.64
C ILE A 453 7.36 12.59 -11.98
N SER A 454 8.09 13.68 -12.12
CA SER A 454 7.67 15.03 -11.73
C SER A 454 7.39 15.90 -12.95
N HIS A 455 7.02 17.16 -12.72
CA HIS A 455 7.22 18.18 -13.75
C HIS A 455 8.70 18.31 -14.11
N PRO A 456 9.02 18.81 -15.33
CA PRO A 456 10.38 19.17 -15.70
C PRO A 456 10.95 20.22 -14.74
N GLN A 457 12.09 19.91 -14.15
CA GLN A 457 12.79 20.83 -13.25
C GLN A 457 13.75 21.72 -14.06
N PRO A 458 13.66 23.06 -13.94
CA PRO A 458 14.49 23.99 -14.72
C PRO A 458 15.95 24.05 -14.25
N SER A 459 16.23 23.62 -13.02
CA SER A 459 17.56 23.55 -12.44
C SER A 459 17.85 22.14 -11.97
N THR A 460 19.12 21.71 -12.05
CA THR A 460 19.62 20.45 -11.50
C THR A 460 20.50 20.65 -10.27
N THR A 461 20.60 21.88 -9.74
CA THR A 461 21.53 22.19 -8.65
C THR A 461 21.10 21.51 -7.34
N PRO A 462 22.00 20.78 -6.65
CA PRO A 462 21.73 20.24 -5.33
C PRO A 462 21.47 21.38 -4.33
N HIS A 463 20.42 21.24 -3.51
CA HIS A 463 20.12 22.14 -2.41
C HIS A 463 20.17 21.36 -1.09
N ALA A 464 20.57 22.05 0.00
CA ALA A 464 20.46 21.49 1.34
C ALA A 464 18.98 21.15 1.59
N SER A 465 18.71 19.87 1.85
CA SER A 465 17.33 19.41 2.07
C SER A 465 16.97 19.63 3.55
N PRO A 466 15.84 20.29 3.85
CA PRO A 466 15.32 20.33 5.21
C PRO A 466 14.94 18.92 5.66
N SER A 467 15.03 18.65 6.96
CA SER A 467 14.45 17.42 7.53
C SER A 467 12.94 17.61 7.61
N VAL A 468 12.20 16.89 6.78
CA VAL A 468 10.73 16.99 6.68
C VAL A 468 10.12 15.60 6.80
N ALA A 469 8.99 15.50 7.50
CA ALA A 469 8.27 14.26 7.69
C ALA A 469 7.61 13.78 6.39
N CYS A 470 7.61 12.45 6.17
CA CYS A 470 6.77 11.81 5.15
C CYS A 470 5.29 11.94 5.53
N ALA A 471 4.42 11.92 4.52
CA ALA A 471 2.98 11.95 4.70
C ALA A 471 2.50 10.71 5.48
N GLN A 472 1.68 10.92 6.53
CA GLN A 472 1.08 9.85 7.32
C GLN A 472 -0.26 9.38 6.73
N ARG A 473 -0.24 8.96 5.46
CA ARG A 473 -1.40 8.47 4.70
C ARG A 473 -1.02 7.39 3.71
N GLN A 474 -1.99 6.61 3.28
CA GLN A 474 -1.81 5.71 2.14
C GLN A 474 -1.80 6.49 0.83
N SER A 475 -0.87 6.15 -0.06
CA SER A 475 -0.84 6.69 -1.42
C SER A 475 -1.49 5.74 -2.44
N TRP A 476 -2.07 6.31 -3.49
CA TRP A 476 -2.55 5.61 -4.67
C TRP A 476 -1.51 5.55 -5.81
N LEU A 477 -0.27 5.99 -5.60
CA LEU A 477 0.80 5.84 -6.59
C LEU A 477 1.58 4.53 -6.42
N PRO A 478 2.25 4.04 -7.49
CA PRO A 478 2.85 2.69 -7.50
C PRO A 478 4.03 2.47 -6.54
N ASP A 479 4.54 3.48 -5.86
CA ASP A 479 5.61 3.35 -4.87
C ASP A 479 5.12 2.80 -3.51
N PHE A 480 3.81 2.84 -3.27
CA PHE A 480 3.15 2.18 -2.14
C PHE A 480 2.67 0.75 -2.48
N ALA A 481 2.71 0.35 -3.75
CA ALA A 481 2.35 -1.00 -4.17
C ALA A 481 3.57 -1.91 -4.29
N SER A 482 3.35 -3.21 -4.10
CA SER A 482 4.41 -4.18 -4.27
C SER A 482 4.80 -4.34 -5.74
N GLY A 483 6.09 -4.48 -6.00
CA GLY A 483 6.58 -4.89 -7.30
C GLY A 483 6.21 -6.34 -7.63
N VAL A 484 6.62 -6.80 -8.80
CA VAL A 484 6.15 -8.07 -9.35
C VAL A 484 6.82 -9.33 -8.80
N PHE A 485 5.99 -10.22 -8.27
CA PHE A 485 6.29 -11.63 -7.99
C PHE A 485 5.21 -12.54 -8.62
N GLY A 486 5.43 -13.85 -8.64
CA GLY A 486 4.46 -14.82 -9.17
C GLY A 486 3.98 -15.75 -8.07
N PRO A 487 2.69 -15.69 -7.66
CA PRO A 487 1.64 -14.71 -8.00
C PRO A 487 1.87 -13.35 -7.27
N GLY A 488 1.40 -12.21 -7.80
CA GLY A 488 1.57 -10.88 -7.16
C GLY A 488 0.59 -10.64 -6.01
N TRP A 489 0.56 -9.47 -5.32
CA TRP A 489 -0.57 -9.09 -4.44
C TRP A 489 -1.49 -8.06 -5.10
N GLU A 490 -0.92 -7.06 -5.80
CA GLU A 490 -1.67 -6.11 -6.63
C GLU A 490 -1.71 -6.53 -8.11
N VAL A 491 -0.54 -6.79 -8.68
CA VAL A 491 -0.36 -7.21 -10.08
C VAL A 491 0.70 -8.31 -10.14
N GLY A 492 0.44 -9.36 -10.91
CA GLY A 492 1.37 -10.47 -11.08
C GLY A 492 2.12 -10.41 -12.41
N ARG A 493 3.07 -11.35 -12.58
CA ARG A 493 3.73 -11.59 -13.88
C ARG A 493 2.89 -12.51 -14.74
N GLY A 494 2.58 -12.09 -15.96
CA GLY A 494 1.85 -12.90 -16.94
C GLY A 494 2.46 -14.29 -17.15
N LEU A 495 1.70 -15.33 -16.87
CA LEU A 495 2.00 -16.72 -17.23
C LEU A 495 1.44 -17.01 -18.62
N VAL A 496 2.07 -16.43 -19.64
CA VAL A 496 1.92 -16.90 -21.01
C VAL A 496 3.10 -17.82 -21.27
N ASP A 497 2.88 -19.11 -21.00
CA ASP A 497 3.84 -20.22 -21.12
C ASP A 497 5.12 -20.07 -20.28
N ALA A 498 5.67 -21.17 -19.75
CA ALA A 498 6.96 -21.10 -19.09
C ALA A 498 8.05 -20.79 -20.14
N PRO A 499 8.94 -19.80 -19.93
CA PRO A 499 9.13 -19.00 -18.71
C PRO A 499 8.17 -17.79 -18.61
N PHE A 500 7.81 -17.42 -17.37
CA PHE A 500 6.99 -16.23 -17.05
C PHE A 500 7.32 -15.04 -17.95
N THR A 501 6.33 -14.54 -18.67
CA THR A 501 6.51 -13.32 -19.45
C THR A 501 6.44 -12.13 -18.50
N ASN A 502 7.35 -11.17 -18.70
CA ASN A 502 7.42 -9.94 -17.92
C ASN A 502 6.31 -8.96 -18.32
N VAL A 503 5.05 -9.33 -18.02
CA VAL A 503 3.82 -8.57 -18.27
C VAL A 503 3.13 -8.29 -16.93
N LEU A 504 2.60 -7.07 -16.75
CA LEU A 504 1.73 -6.73 -15.62
C LEU A 504 0.28 -7.10 -15.91
N CYS A 505 -0.35 -7.83 -15.00
CA CYS A 505 -1.76 -8.20 -15.10
C CYS A 505 -2.41 -8.48 -13.73
N GLY A 506 -3.70 -8.16 -13.61
CA GLY A 506 -4.49 -8.33 -12.39
C GLY A 506 -5.00 -9.76 -12.13
N TYR A 507 -4.88 -10.66 -13.11
CA TYR A 507 -5.46 -12.01 -13.03
C TYR A 507 -4.49 -13.12 -12.60
N GLN A 508 -3.21 -12.79 -12.36
CA GLN A 508 -2.19 -13.78 -11.94
C GLN A 508 -2.13 -14.02 -10.44
N LEU A 509 -2.94 -13.28 -9.70
CA LEU A 509 -3.16 -13.44 -8.27
C LEU A 509 -3.89 -14.79 -8.06
N ALA A 510 -3.59 -15.51 -6.98
CA ALA A 510 -4.41 -16.63 -6.58
C ALA A 510 -5.88 -16.18 -6.49
N SER A 511 -6.76 -17.09 -6.92
CA SER A 511 -8.19 -16.84 -6.94
C SER A 511 -8.85 -17.59 -5.78
N PRO A 512 -9.43 -16.87 -4.80
CA PRO A 512 -9.40 -15.42 -4.59
C PRO A 512 -8.08 -14.98 -3.92
N PHE A 513 -7.85 -13.66 -3.83
CA PHE A 513 -6.59 -13.08 -3.33
C PHE A 513 -6.17 -13.55 -1.93
N THR A 514 -7.11 -14.04 -1.14
CA THR A 514 -6.86 -14.55 0.20
C THR A 514 -5.91 -15.75 0.21
N GLU A 515 -5.80 -16.51 -0.89
CA GLU A 515 -4.79 -17.57 -0.98
C GLU A 515 -3.38 -17.04 -1.20
N ASP A 516 -3.22 -15.95 -1.95
CA ASP A 516 -1.93 -15.23 -1.99
C ASP A 516 -1.61 -14.66 -0.61
N ALA A 517 -2.64 -14.10 0.05
CA ALA A 517 -2.49 -13.48 1.35
C ALA A 517 -1.94 -14.46 2.40
N ARG A 518 -2.51 -15.66 2.42
CA ARG A 518 -2.08 -16.75 3.28
C ARG A 518 -0.62 -17.15 3.05
N ILE A 519 -0.21 -17.28 1.79
CA ILE A 519 1.16 -17.73 1.45
C ILE A 519 2.18 -16.63 1.79
N CYS A 520 1.90 -15.39 1.42
CA CYS A 520 2.85 -14.30 1.58
C CYS A 520 2.99 -13.83 3.03
N ALA A 521 1.94 -13.96 3.83
CA ALA A 521 2.03 -13.78 5.28
C ALA A 521 2.93 -14.84 5.95
N ALA A 522 2.81 -16.10 5.51
CA ALA A 522 3.58 -17.23 6.05
C ALA A 522 5.07 -17.19 5.69
N LEU A 523 5.47 -16.34 4.74
CA LEU A 523 6.86 -16.10 4.38
C LEU A 523 7.55 -15.03 5.24
N GLY A 524 6.96 -14.63 6.36
CA GLY A 524 7.53 -13.63 7.28
C GLY A 524 7.32 -12.22 6.74
N SER A 525 6.10 -11.91 6.27
CA SER A 525 5.75 -10.65 5.61
C SER A 525 6.55 -10.41 4.32
N TYR A 526 6.15 -11.12 3.26
CA TYR A 526 6.83 -11.05 1.94
C TYR A 526 6.74 -9.67 1.28
N TRP A 527 5.58 -9.02 1.39
CA TRP A 527 5.29 -7.68 0.87
C TRP A 527 5.05 -6.76 2.06
N PRO A 528 6.10 -6.11 2.58
CA PRO A 528 6.02 -5.74 3.97
C PRO A 528 5.15 -4.49 4.20
N GLY A 529 4.89 -3.73 3.13
CA GLY A 529 3.84 -2.71 3.13
C GLY A 529 2.41 -3.23 2.96
N VAL A 530 2.17 -4.54 2.82
CA VAL A 530 0.85 -5.07 2.41
C VAL A 530 0.42 -6.32 3.19
N ALA A 531 1.36 -7.23 3.51
CA ALA A 531 1.10 -8.53 4.11
C ALA A 531 1.60 -8.58 5.56
N PRO A 532 0.73 -8.82 6.56
CA PRO A 532 1.15 -9.08 7.94
C PRO A 532 1.97 -10.37 8.06
N ASP A 533 2.87 -10.44 9.06
CA ASP A 533 3.69 -11.64 9.32
C ASP A 533 2.88 -12.68 10.11
N SER A 534 2.63 -13.84 9.51
CA SER A 534 1.89 -14.93 10.17
C SER A 534 2.79 -16.03 10.71
N THR A 535 4.12 -15.88 10.73
CA THR A 535 5.04 -16.94 11.19
C THR A 535 4.87 -17.23 12.69
N ARG A 536 4.35 -16.26 13.44
CA ARG A 536 3.94 -16.45 14.84
C ARG A 536 2.56 -17.11 14.97
N THR A 537 1.69 -17.03 13.98
CA THR A 537 0.31 -17.56 14.10
C THR A 537 0.27 -19.09 14.04
N PHE A 538 1.21 -19.69 13.32
CA PHE A 538 1.28 -21.14 13.10
C PHE A 538 2.55 -21.73 13.68
N GLU A 539 2.62 -23.07 13.71
CA GLU A 539 3.78 -23.80 14.20
C GLU A 539 5.09 -23.38 13.48
N PRO A 540 6.27 -23.53 14.10
CA PRO A 540 7.53 -23.21 13.45
C PRO A 540 7.73 -24.04 12.19
N ARG A 541 7.87 -23.37 11.03
CA ARG A 541 8.00 -24.01 9.71
C ARG A 541 9.40 -23.79 9.13
N SER A 542 9.76 -24.64 8.17
CA SER A 542 11.06 -24.57 7.48
C SER A 542 11.20 -23.40 6.49
N VAL A 543 10.08 -22.76 6.13
CA VAL A 543 9.98 -21.80 5.02
C VAL A 543 10.38 -20.37 5.40
N SER A 544 10.10 -19.93 6.63
CA SER A 544 10.43 -18.58 7.09
C SER A 544 10.46 -18.48 8.61
N VAL A 545 10.91 -17.33 9.08
CA VAL A 545 11.02 -16.93 10.50
C VAL A 545 10.36 -15.57 10.67
N THR A 546 10.05 -15.17 11.90
CA THR A 546 9.46 -13.84 12.16
C THR A 546 10.44 -12.75 11.72
N VAL A 547 9.94 -11.84 10.88
CA VAL A 547 10.66 -10.65 10.39
C VAL A 547 10.06 -9.40 10.98
N ILE A 548 8.75 -9.20 10.84
CA ILE A 548 8.00 -8.15 11.52
C ILE A 548 7.07 -8.79 12.54
N PRO A 549 7.39 -8.78 13.84
CA PRO A 549 6.53 -9.37 14.84
C PRO A 549 5.18 -8.62 14.92
N LEU A 550 4.10 -9.41 14.82
CA LEU A 550 2.76 -8.96 15.20
C LEU A 550 2.58 -9.11 16.71
N THR A 551 1.99 -8.09 17.33
CA THR A 551 1.69 -8.05 18.75
C THR A 551 0.72 -9.16 19.15
N ASP A 552 0.69 -9.53 20.43
CA ASP A 552 -0.27 -10.47 20.99
C ASP A 552 -1.70 -10.14 20.52
N SER A 553 -2.11 -8.88 20.62
CA SER A 553 -3.43 -8.41 20.21
C SER A 553 -3.66 -8.50 18.69
N GLU A 554 -2.67 -8.14 17.85
CA GLU A 554 -2.77 -8.28 16.38
C GLU A 554 -2.90 -9.73 15.92
N THR A 555 -2.42 -10.69 16.72
CA THR A 555 -2.58 -12.14 16.50
C THR A 555 -3.80 -12.73 17.20
N GLY A 556 -4.78 -11.92 17.60
CA GLY A 556 -6.04 -12.42 18.16
C GLY A 556 -5.97 -12.93 19.60
N GLN A 557 -4.93 -12.53 20.35
CA GLN A 557 -4.82 -12.78 21.78
C GLN A 557 -5.33 -11.57 22.57
N ARG A 558 -5.38 -11.71 23.91
CA ARG A 558 -5.87 -10.66 24.82
C ARG A 558 -7.29 -10.15 24.50
N GLY A 559 -8.13 -11.01 23.91
CA GLY A 559 -9.51 -10.69 23.55
C GLY A 559 -9.70 -9.79 22.32
N SER A 560 -8.63 -9.50 21.58
CA SER A 560 -8.70 -8.74 20.32
C SER A 560 -8.97 -9.67 19.13
N PRO A 561 -9.61 -9.20 18.04
CA PRO A 561 -9.67 -9.96 16.80
C PRO A 561 -8.30 -9.99 16.12
N GLY A 562 -7.83 -11.17 15.74
CA GLY A 562 -6.61 -11.31 14.95
C GLY A 562 -6.79 -10.74 13.55
N TRP A 563 -5.71 -10.24 12.96
CA TRP A 563 -5.74 -9.65 11.62
C TRP A 563 -6.26 -10.62 10.53
N ASP A 564 -6.02 -11.92 10.72
CA ASP A 564 -6.43 -13.02 9.84
C ASP A 564 -7.60 -13.84 10.39
N GLY A 565 -8.21 -13.37 11.48
CA GLY A 565 -9.30 -14.08 12.17
C GLY A 565 -8.84 -15.28 12.99
N ARG A 566 -7.54 -15.46 13.22
CA ARG A 566 -6.98 -16.56 14.02
C ARG A 566 -6.39 -16.07 15.33
N SER A 567 -6.07 -17.04 16.19
CA SER A 567 -5.35 -16.82 17.43
C SER A 567 -3.92 -17.32 17.32
N GLY A 568 -2.98 -16.53 17.82
CA GLY A 568 -1.58 -16.92 17.95
C GLY A 568 -1.33 -18.00 19.01
N PRO A 569 -0.07 -18.26 19.35
CA PRO A 569 0.33 -19.40 20.17
C PRO A 569 -0.20 -19.30 21.59
N ALA A 570 -0.56 -20.45 22.15
CA ALA A 570 -0.97 -20.58 23.54
C ALA A 570 0.02 -21.46 24.31
N LEU A 571 0.47 -20.99 25.47
CA LEU A 571 1.22 -21.83 26.41
C LEU A 571 0.22 -22.71 27.19
N ILE A 572 0.40 -24.03 27.12
CA ILE A 572 -0.47 -25.01 27.78
C ILE A 572 0.36 -26.04 28.55
N GLU A 573 -0.30 -26.76 29.46
CA GLU A 573 0.27 -27.89 30.17
C GLU A 573 -0.24 -29.21 29.59
N VAL A 574 0.67 -30.10 29.19
CA VAL A 574 0.38 -31.44 28.66
C VAL A 574 1.23 -32.44 29.42
N GLU A 575 0.59 -33.39 30.12
CA GLU A 575 1.29 -34.42 30.92
C GLU A 575 2.29 -33.84 31.94
N GLY A 576 1.99 -32.66 32.49
CA GLY A 576 2.84 -31.94 33.45
C GLY A 576 4.08 -31.27 32.84
N ARG A 577 4.10 -31.09 31.52
CA ARG A 577 5.10 -30.33 30.79
C ARG A 577 4.45 -29.14 30.08
N SER A 578 5.09 -27.99 30.19
CA SER A 578 4.71 -26.81 29.41
C SER A 578 5.07 -27.01 27.92
N VAL A 579 4.09 -26.83 27.04
CA VAL A 579 4.26 -26.88 25.58
C VAL A 579 3.56 -25.68 24.94
N VAL A 580 3.98 -25.31 23.73
CA VAL A 580 3.31 -24.27 22.94
C VAL A 580 2.34 -24.93 21.98
N GLN A 581 1.07 -24.56 22.06
CA GLN A 581 0.02 -25.00 21.14
C GLN A 581 -0.15 -23.99 20.01
N TYR A 582 -0.21 -24.52 18.78
CA TYR A 582 -0.57 -23.79 17.57
C TYR A 582 -1.74 -24.46 16.86
N GLU A 583 -2.49 -23.69 16.09
CA GLU A 583 -3.23 -24.26 14.96
C GLU A 583 -2.24 -24.66 13.86
N ALA A 584 -2.48 -25.80 13.21
CA ALA A 584 -1.64 -26.26 12.12
C ALA A 584 -1.87 -25.45 10.84
N TYR A 585 -0.80 -24.95 10.22
CA TYR A 585 -0.86 -24.13 9.01
C TYR A 585 -1.64 -24.80 7.86
N GLU A 586 -1.60 -26.11 7.73
CA GLU A 586 -2.29 -26.84 6.67
C GLU A 586 -3.82 -26.69 6.70
N TYR A 587 -4.39 -26.34 7.86
CA TYR A 587 -5.83 -26.04 8.05
C TYR A 587 -6.13 -24.54 8.03
N SER A 588 -5.17 -23.72 7.57
CA SER A 588 -5.45 -22.32 7.33
C SER A 588 -6.26 -22.09 6.06
N ASP A 589 -7.32 -21.31 6.20
CA ASP A 589 -8.27 -20.92 5.16
C ASP A 589 -8.67 -19.45 5.35
N TYR A 590 -7.99 -18.57 4.61
CA TYR A 590 -8.22 -17.13 4.70
C TYR A 590 -9.45 -16.73 3.86
N THR A 591 -9.84 -17.55 2.89
CA THR A 591 -11.07 -17.36 2.12
C THR A 591 -12.29 -17.52 3.02
N ARG A 592 -12.32 -18.56 3.87
CA ARG A 592 -13.33 -18.76 4.90
C ARG A 592 -13.35 -17.61 5.91
N ALA A 593 -12.18 -17.17 6.38
CA ALA A 593 -12.08 -16.02 7.29
C ALA A 593 -12.64 -14.73 6.65
N ALA A 594 -12.34 -14.47 5.38
CA ALA A 594 -12.85 -13.32 4.64
C ALA A 594 -14.37 -13.38 4.42
N LEU A 595 -14.94 -14.56 4.11
CA LEU A 595 -16.39 -14.77 4.01
C LEU A 595 -17.11 -14.51 5.34
N ALA A 596 -16.45 -14.85 6.45
CA ALA A 596 -16.96 -14.63 7.79
C ALA A 596 -16.71 -13.20 8.31
N GLY A 597 -16.05 -12.33 7.53
CA GLY A 597 -15.71 -10.97 7.95
C GLY A 597 -14.71 -10.93 9.11
N GLN A 598 -13.77 -11.88 9.17
CA GLN A 598 -12.82 -12.02 10.27
C GLN A 598 -11.44 -11.41 9.97
N LEU A 599 -11.16 -11.03 8.73
CA LEU A 599 -9.96 -10.27 8.42
C LEU A 599 -10.08 -8.83 8.96
N SER A 600 -9.00 -8.32 9.54
CA SER A 600 -8.95 -7.02 10.19
C SER A 600 -7.63 -6.31 9.91
N LEU A 601 -7.71 -5.00 9.66
CA LEU A 601 -6.55 -4.10 9.60
C LEU A 601 -6.60 -3.07 10.73
N ALA A 602 -7.54 -3.17 11.67
CA ALA A 602 -7.82 -2.13 12.66
C ALA A 602 -6.60 -1.78 13.53
N MET A 603 -5.73 -2.76 13.79
CA MET A 603 -4.50 -2.58 14.57
C MET A 603 -3.28 -2.41 13.67
N THR A 604 -3.06 -3.33 12.72
CA THR A 604 -1.90 -3.26 11.80
C THR A 604 -1.91 -1.96 10.99
N GLY A 605 -3.10 -1.47 10.63
CA GLY A 605 -3.35 -0.23 9.92
C GLY A 605 -2.92 1.05 10.63
N GLN A 606 -2.64 0.97 11.94
CA GLN A 606 -2.14 2.07 12.76
C GLN A 606 -0.62 2.04 12.94
N THR A 607 0.06 0.99 12.45
CA THR A 607 1.51 0.85 12.58
C THR A 607 2.19 1.89 11.69
N SER A 608 2.87 2.87 12.30
CA SER A 608 3.66 3.86 11.55
C SER A 608 4.90 3.23 10.92
N THR A 609 5.51 3.90 9.93
CA THR A 609 6.78 3.44 9.36
C THR A 609 7.86 3.27 10.44
N GLU A 610 7.94 4.19 11.41
CA GLU A 610 8.92 4.09 12.49
C GLU A 610 8.68 2.84 13.35
N GLN A 611 7.43 2.59 13.76
CA GLN A 611 7.08 1.38 14.51
C GLN A 611 7.38 0.12 13.71
N TYR A 612 7.12 0.15 12.39
CA TYR A 612 7.46 -0.95 11.48
C TYR A 612 8.96 -1.24 11.50
N HIS A 613 9.80 -0.21 11.32
CA HIS A 613 11.26 -0.34 11.35
C HIS A 613 11.77 -0.86 12.69
N GLN A 614 11.25 -0.33 13.80
CA GLN A 614 11.64 -0.76 15.15
C GLN A 614 11.29 -2.22 15.41
N ARG A 615 10.12 -2.69 14.96
CA ARG A 615 9.74 -4.12 15.06
C ARG A 615 10.72 -5.03 14.33
N VAL A 616 11.12 -4.66 13.11
CA VAL A 616 12.08 -5.45 12.31
C VAL A 616 13.48 -5.46 12.95
N LEU A 617 13.98 -4.29 13.38
CA LEU A 617 15.28 -4.19 14.05
C LEU A 617 15.30 -4.93 15.40
N GLY A 618 14.23 -4.78 16.18
CA GLY A 618 14.09 -5.44 17.47
C GLY A 618 14.03 -6.96 17.33
N MET A 619 13.34 -7.50 16.33
CA MET A 619 13.34 -8.94 16.06
C MET A 619 14.73 -9.46 15.66
N ARG A 620 15.49 -8.69 14.86
CA ARG A 620 16.88 -9.01 14.54
C ARG A 620 17.77 -9.05 15.79
N ARG A 621 17.65 -8.06 16.66
CA ARG A 621 18.36 -8.00 17.96
C ARG A 621 17.95 -9.15 18.88
N ALA A 622 16.68 -9.54 18.87
CA ALA A 622 16.19 -10.70 19.61
C ALA A 622 16.86 -11.99 19.13
N TYR A 623 16.99 -12.20 17.82
CA TYR A 623 17.75 -13.34 17.30
C TYR A 623 19.25 -13.28 17.66
N GLN A 624 19.87 -12.09 17.66
CA GLN A 624 21.26 -11.93 18.11
C GLN A 624 21.43 -12.33 19.58
N ALA A 625 20.50 -11.92 20.45
CA ALA A 625 20.54 -12.21 21.88
C ALA A 625 20.49 -13.72 22.19
N VAL A 626 19.87 -14.52 21.32
CA VAL A 626 19.81 -16.00 21.44
C VAL A 626 20.87 -16.72 20.59
N GLY A 627 21.84 -15.99 20.04
CA GLY A 627 22.94 -16.55 19.24
C GLY A 627 22.54 -16.97 17.81
N ALA A 628 21.36 -16.58 17.33
CA ALA A 628 20.84 -16.86 15.99
C ALA A 628 20.96 -15.65 15.03
N GLY A 629 21.79 -14.65 15.39
CA GLY A 629 21.84 -13.35 14.73
C GLY A 629 22.04 -13.38 13.21
N SER A 630 23.04 -14.11 12.69
CA SER A 630 23.32 -14.23 11.25
C SER A 630 22.94 -15.59 10.65
N ASP A 631 22.60 -16.58 11.48
CA ASP A 631 22.33 -17.94 11.05
C ASP A 631 20.83 -18.18 10.88
N LYS A 632 20.38 -18.16 9.61
CA LYS A 632 18.98 -18.36 9.23
C LYS A 632 18.40 -19.71 9.68
N GLU A 633 19.20 -20.78 9.71
CA GLU A 633 18.71 -22.09 10.14
C GLU A 633 18.55 -22.14 11.66
N HIS A 634 19.48 -21.52 12.40
CA HIS A 634 19.34 -21.38 13.84
C HIS A 634 18.16 -20.50 14.24
N ARG A 635 17.82 -19.45 13.47
CA ARG A 635 16.61 -18.63 13.73
C ARG A 635 15.33 -19.47 13.73
N LYS A 636 15.24 -20.51 12.89
CA LYS A 636 14.07 -21.43 12.83
C LYS A 636 13.90 -22.28 14.09
N LEU A 637 14.92 -22.34 14.95
CA LEU A 637 14.83 -22.98 16.25
C LEU A 637 14.26 -22.06 17.33
N TRP A 638 14.15 -20.76 17.06
CA TRP A 638 13.75 -19.73 18.02
C TRP A 638 12.48 -18.97 17.61
N PRO A 639 11.32 -19.66 17.53
CA PRO A 639 10.04 -18.99 17.32
C PRO A 639 9.71 -17.98 18.43
N LEU A 640 8.94 -16.97 18.04
CA LEU A 640 8.44 -15.92 18.93
C LEU A 640 7.10 -16.36 19.55
N LEU A 641 7.07 -16.47 20.89
CA LEU A 641 5.89 -16.80 21.68
C LEU A 641 5.04 -15.56 21.98
N SER A 642 5.64 -14.44 22.38
CA SER A 642 4.91 -13.21 22.76
C SER A 642 5.64 -11.96 22.32
N PHE A 643 4.87 -10.95 21.90
CA PHE A 643 5.39 -9.63 21.53
C PHE A 643 4.37 -8.54 21.85
N TYR A 644 4.81 -7.46 22.49
CA TYR A 644 3.99 -6.27 22.74
C TYR A 644 4.85 -5.05 23.08
N GLN A 645 4.29 -3.87 22.85
CA GLN A 645 4.80 -2.62 23.41
C GLN A 645 4.45 -2.58 24.91
N VAL A 646 5.41 -2.23 25.77
CA VAL A 646 5.19 -2.16 27.22
C VAL A 646 4.46 -0.86 27.55
N ASP A 647 3.26 -0.97 28.12
CA ASP A 647 2.50 0.16 28.63
C ASP A 647 2.98 0.51 30.05
N ILE A 648 3.43 1.74 30.28
CA ILE A 648 3.91 2.19 31.59
C ILE A 648 2.75 2.85 32.36
N PRO A 649 2.54 2.52 33.65
CA PRO A 649 3.37 1.66 34.49
C PRO A 649 3.13 0.15 34.27
N ASP A 650 4.21 -0.65 34.33
CA ASP A 650 4.17 -2.11 34.30
C ASP A 650 5.06 -2.69 35.41
N ASP A 651 4.45 -3.39 36.37
CA ASP A 651 5.13 -3.93 37.55
C ASP A 651 6.20 -4.99 37.20
N ALA A 652 5.96 -5.80 36.17
CA ALA A 652 6.87 -6.87 35.76
C ALA A 652 8.12 -6.28 35.08
N PHE A 653 7.94 -5.24 34.28
CA PHE A 653 9.01 -4.46 33.68
C PHE A 653 9.82 -3.71 34.75
N GLU A 654 9.17 -3.04 35.70
CA GLU A 654 9.88 -2.35 36.79
C GLU A 654 10.71 -3.31 37.65
N ALA A 655 10.17 -4.49 37.96
CA ALA A 655 10.93 -5.54 38.65
C ALA A 655 12.14 -6.03 37.82
N ALA A 656 11.99 -6.13 36.51
CA ALA A 656 13.09 -6.52 35.61
C ALA A 656 14.23 -5.49 35.62
N GLN A 657 13.90 -4.19 35.57
CA GLN A 657 14.89 -3.11 35.65
C GLN A 657 15.65 -3.12 36.97
N GLN A 658 14.94 -3.29 38.07
CA GLN A 658 15.53 -3.36 39.41
C GLN A 658 16.48 -4.55 39.54
N GLN A 659 16.07 -5.73 39.07
CA GLN A 659 16.89 -6.93 39.14
C GLN A 659 18.14 -6.84 38.24
N ALA A 660 18.01 -6.26 37.04
CA ALA A 660 19.13 -6.05 36.14
C ALA A 660 20.05 -4.89 36.56
N ASN A 661 19.65 -4.10 37.56
CA ASN A 661 20.28 -2.85 37.95
C ASN A 661 20.53 -1.91 36.75
N TYR A 662 19.54 -1.82 35.87
CA TYR A 662 19.60 -0.99 34.67
C TYR A 662 18.21 -0.53 34.26
N ARG A 663 18.09 0.75 33.93
CA ARG A 663 16.84 1.36 33.46
C ARG A 663 16.85 1.46 31.95
N LEU A 664 15.83 0.93 31.30
CA LEU A 664 15.62 1.18 29.88
C LEU A 664 14.95 2.54 29.71
N GLU A 665 15.34 3.27 28.67
CA GLU A 665 14.82 4.60 28.35
C GLU A 665 14.00 4.56 27.06
N GLY A 666 13.02 5.45 26.96
CA GLY A 666 12.14 5.56 25.81
C GLY A 666 11.12 4.44 25.71
N ASP A 667 10.69 4.18 24.47
CA ASP A 667 9.76 3.13 24.13
C ASP A 667 10.39 1.74 24.33
N VAL A 668 9.68 0.87 25.06
CA VAL A 668 10.15 -0.48 25.40
C VAL A 668 9.24 -1.53 24.78
N GLN A 669 9.86 -2.52 24.15
CA GLN A 669 9.21 -3.69 23.58
C GLN A 669 9.56 -4.94 24.38
N TYR A 670 8.58 -5.81 24.58
CA TYR A 670 8.79 -7.13 25.16
C TYR A 670 8.81 -8.21 24.08
N TYR A 671 9.75 -9.14 24.19
CA TYR A 671 9.84 -10.33 23.35
C TYR A 671 9.92 -11.58 24.24
N GLY A 672 9.07 -12.56 23.99
CA GLY A 672 9.20 -13.91 24.55
C GLY A 672 9.53 -14.89 23.44
N LEU A 673 10.75 -15.42 23.42
CA LEU A 673 11.19 -16.46 22.51
C LEU A 673 11.30 -17.79 23.25
N TYR A 674 11.26 -18.87 22.50
CA TYR A 674 11.62 -20.18 23.05
C TYR A 674 12.38 -20.99 22.02
N LYS A 675 13.32 -21.81 22.49
CA LYS A 675 13.98 -22.80 21.66
C LYS A 675 13.05 -23.99 21.50
N ARG A 676 12.67 -24.28 20.26
CA ARG A 676 11.69 -25.32 19.97
C ARG A 676 12.34 -26.71 19.89
N GLY A 677 11.71 -27.67 20.57
CA GLY A 677 12.07 -29.08 20.49
C GLY A 677 11.27 -29.79 19.38
N VAL A 678 10.75 -30.97 19.73
CA VAL A 678 9.93 -31.76 18.80
C VAL A 678 8.56 -31.12 18.61
N ILE A 679 8.08 -31.16 17.37
CA ILE A 679 6.70 -30.79 17.01
C ILE A 679 5.90 -32.08 16.91
N THR A 680 4.79 -32.17 17.62
CA THR A 680 3.88 -33.33 17.63
C THR A 680 2.45 -32.91 17.31
N THR A 681 1.69 -33.84 16.73
CA THR A 681 0.25 -33.69 16.54
C THR A 681 -0.46 -34.41 17.67
N PRO A 682 -1.34 -33.74 18.44
CA PRO A 682 -2.04 -34.40 19.52
C PRO A 682 -3.09 -35.38 18.99
N THR A 683 -3.22 -36.52 19.66
CA THR A 683 -4.07 -37.64 19.20
C THR A 683 -5.56 -37.32 19.19
N ASN A 684 -5.99 -36.31 19.95
CA ASN A 684 -7.39 -35.89 20.04
C ASN A 684 -7.76 -34.80 19.03
N ASN A 685 -6.79 -34.15 18.37
CA ASN A 685 -7.08 -33.07 17.42
C ASN A 685 -5.94 -32.88 16.39
N PHE A 686 -6.15 -33.41 15.18
CA PHE A 686 -5.18 -33.33 14.09
C PHE A 686 -4.92 -31.90 13.57
N LYS A 687 -5.79 -30.94 13.92
CA LYS A 687 -5.66 -29.52 13.53
C LYS A 687 -4.71 -28.72 14.41
N LEU A 688 -4.18 -29.33 15.46
CA LEU A 688 -3.28 -28.67 16.39
C LEU A 688 -1.84 -29.17 16.23
N ARG A 689 -0.89 -28.37 16.70
CA ARG A 689 0.51 -28.77 16.90
C ARG A 689 0.93 -28.42 18.31
N TYR A 690 1.59 -29.35 18.99
CA TYR A 690 2.29 -29.11 20.25
C TYR A 690 3.78 -29.05 19.98
N VAL A 691 4.39 -27.95 20.41
CA VAL A 691 5.80 -27.69 20.24
C VAL A 691 6.46 -27.70 21.60
N GLU A 692 7.42 -28.60 21.78
CA GLU A 692 8.21 -28.68 23.01
C GLU A 692 9.05 -27.41 23.21
N ILE A 693 9.24 -27.07 24.48
CA ILE A 693 10.06 -25.94 24.92
C ILE A 693 11.35 -26.50 25.51
N GLU A 694 12.46 -26.32 24.80
CA GLU A 694 13.79 -26.71 25.31
C GLU A 694 14.41 -25.62 26.18
N GLN A 695 14.11 -24.36 25.86
CA GLN A 695 14.63 -23.18 26.53
C GLN A 695 13.66 -22.02 26.34
N GLN A 696 13.50 -21.14 27.32
CA GLN A 696 12.75 -19.89 27.20
C GLN A 696 13.66 -18.69 27.38
N VAL A 697 13.44 -17.66 26.56
CA VAL A 697 14.16 -16.39 26.62
C VAL A 697 13.16 -15.25 26.59
N GLN A 698 13.28 -14.34 27.54
CA GLN A 698 12.45 -13.14 27.62
C GLN A 698 13.34 -11.91 27.54
N LEU A 699 12.89 -10.93 26.78
CA LEU A 699 13.62 -9.71 26.51
C LEU A 699 12.74 -8.49 26.78
N TYR A 700 13.27 -7.50 27.46
CA TYR A 700 12.79 -6.12 27.38
C TYR A 700 13.82 -5.31 26.60
N MET A 701 13.38 -4.59 25.59
CA MET A 701 14.27 -3.93 24.64
C MET A 701 13.82 -2.50 24.39
N SER A 702 14.72 -1.54 24.60
CA SER A 702 14.59 -0.19 24.09
C SER A 702 15.52 0.01 22.89
N GLN A 703 15.56 1.21 22.33
CA GLN A 703 16.41 1.53 21.18
C GLN A 703 17.89 1.17 21.40
N ASP A 704 18.44 1.45 22.60
CA ASP A 704 19.88 1.38 22.85
C ASP A 704 20.33 0.25 23.79
N ALA A 705 19.39 -0.49 24.38
CA ALA A 705 19.71 -1.53 25.33
C ALA A 705 18.64 -2.62 25.37
N LEU A 706 19.05 -3.81 25.84
CA LEU A 706 18.13 -4.87 26.16
C LEU A 706 18.47 -5.57 27.48
N LEU A 707 17.42 -5.99 28.18
CA LEU A 707 17.46 -6.88 29.33
C LEU A 707 17.05 -8.27 28.88
N ILE A 708 17.74 -9.30 29.37
CA ILE A 708 17.47 -10.70 29.07
C ILE A 708 17.22 -11.51 30.34
N ARG A 709 16.31 -12.47 30.24
CA ARG A 709 16.09 -13.53 31.21
C ARG A 709 15.98 -14.87 30.48
N GLU A 710 16.71 -15.87 30.97
CA GLU A 710 16.74 -17.23 30.42
C GLU A 710 16.17 -18.20 31.46
N ASP A 711 15.21 -19.05 31.06
CA ASP A 711 14.59 -20.11 31.88
C ASP A 711 14.13 -19.65 33.28
N GLY A 712 13.57 -18.44 33.37
CA GLY A 712 13.09 -17.87 34.65
C GLY A 712 14.20 -17.44 35.62
N GLY A 713 15.47 -17.40 35.17
CA GLY A 713 16.59 -16.87 35.92
C GLY A 713 16.51 -15.35 36.21
N PRO A 714 17.57 -14.73 36.73
CA PRO A 714 17.57 -13.30 36.98
C PRO A 714 17.66 -12.48 35.68
N TRP A 715 16.96 -11.36 35.64
CA TRP A 715 17.16 -10.34 34.60
C TRP A 715 18.57 -9.77 34.65
N ARG A 716 19.20 -9.64 33.47
CA ARG A 716 20.52 -9.04 33.30
C ARG A 716 20.55 -8.17 32.05
N LYS A 717 21.37 -7.11 32.06
CA LYS A 717 21.66 -6.33 30.85
C LYS A 717 22.55 -7.14 29.90
N VAL A 718 22.28 -7.07 28.60
CA VAL A 718 23.19 -7.60 27.56
C VAL A 718 24.11 -6.49 27.07
N ASP A 719 25.40 -6.82 26.88
CA ASP A 719 26.33 -5.95 26.18
C ASP A 719 26.22 -6.26 24.68
N GLU A 720 25.61 -5.33 23.94
CA GLU A 720 25.34 -5.48 22.50
C GLU A 720 26.53 -5.06 21.62
N ARG A 721 27.69 -4.73 22.21
CA ARG A 721 28.92 -4.44 21.46
C ARG A 721 29.48 -5.72 20.82
N LEU A 722 28.99 -6.06 19.63
CA LEU A 722 29.57 -7.05 18.71
C LEU A 722 29.66 -6.49 17.30
#